data_AF-A0A836TKC9-F1
#
_entry.id   AF-A0A836TKC9-F1
#
_cell.length_a   1.000
_cell.length_b   1.000
_cell.length_c   1.000
_cell.angle_alpha   90.00
_cell.angle_beta   90.00
_cell.angle_gamma   90.00
#
_symmetry.space_group_name_H-M   'P 1'
#
loop_
_entity.id
_entity.type
_entity.pdbx_description
1 polymer ?
#
loop_
_entity_poly.entity_id
_entity_poly.type
_entity_poly.pdbx_seq_one_letter_code
_entity_poly.pdbx_strand_id
1 'polypeptide(L)'
;MQNPEDSFSIFLPTNILDYRGTPSSPGDRSSLAFSDQGAWFAYGFPSAEEKTLGFSGPFLMTQGQGEWSSKALSHLELIYKGTQEKLDLHDFSNSQTSYNSHLKQVLENEKLKIDQNLFFNSPHSAIITTKITNLSNEVVTLQPDWHGTAFSTGLQITKEENTISLKTDRSSAKGIIQVFESVIKNIITSDSSYSISLKDIKLEADETTTLTIAHTFIFPEYDVVVEQQELELSAKNPQRQLQKRIEEKTWQLSTLNNNLDTNWRDGTYKDLVAKTVLTLQNNTRIPAGELKHAGIFPSYHYKWFLGFWAWDSWKHAVAVSHYNTVLAKSQIKAMYDFQLDNGFIVDCIYRDTTIEKHNYRNTKPPLSGWAVWKVYTQDGDVDFLKEMYPKIVKQHNWWYNFRDFDKDSLCEYGSTDGTLVAAKWESGMDNAVRFDHSEMVKSSQTVFSLNQESVDLNAYLYAEKIYLVKIAEVVAENEAAKVYRAEAEDLKIKIQKQFYDEKSGWFYDTSISGDSFIHVMGCEGWTPLWANVATDKQAEAVKNNMINPNFFNTKVPFQTLSASHPSFNPDRGYWRGPLWLDQAYFGVVGLHNYGYHEEAYKATYKLIHNAEGVLGKGTSIRENYQPITGKGLESENFSWSAGHYLLLLLNE
;
A
#
# COMPACT_ATOMS: atom_id res chain seq x y z
N MET A 1 12.50 -26.29 -37.32
CA MET A 1 11.62 -26.52 -36.15
C MET A 1 12.31 -25.87 -34.96
N GLN A 2 11.94 -24.62 -34.67
CA GLN A 2 12.38 -23.91 -33.47
C GLN A 2 11.46 -24.35 -32.31
N ASN A 3 12.05 -24.61 -31.15
CA ASN A 3 11.32 -24.93 -29.92
C ASN A 3 10.39 -23.76 -29.57
N PRO A 4 9.10 -24.00 -29.24
CA PRO A 4 8.18 -22.95 -28.84
C PRO A 4 8.45 -22.36 -27.44
N GLU A 5 9.45 -22.85 -26.71
CA GLU A 5 9.75 -22.43 -25.33
C GLU A 5 10.76 -21.26 -25.22
N ASP A 6 11.35 -20.79 -26.33
CA ASP A 6 12.44 -19.80 -26.31
C ASP A 6 12.07 -18.38 -26.77
N SER A 7 10.79 -18.04 -26.90
CA SER A 7 10.37 -16.68 -27.31
C SER A 7 9.47 -16.03 -26.28
N PHE A 8 10.07 -15.53 -25.20
CA PHE A 8 9.71 -14.31 -24.45
C PHE A 8 10.61 -14.30 -23.19
N SER A 9 11.86 -13.87 -23.32
CA SER A 9 12.69 -13.58 -22.13
C SER A 9 12.18 -12.29 -21.50
N ILE A 10 11.06 -12.41 -20.80
CA ILE A 10 10.44 -11.36 -20.03
C ILE A 10 11.23 -11.24 -18.73
N PHE A 11 12.13 -10.26 -18.66
CA PHE A 11 12.90 -10.01 -17.45
C PHE A 11 12.17 -8.99 -16.58
N LEU A 12 11.58 -9.46 -15.49
CA LEU A 12 11.11 -8.59 -14.41
C LEU A 12 12.32 -7.86 -13.78
N PRO A 13 12.16 -6.59 -13.38
CA PRO A 13 13.20 -5.89 -12.65
C PRO A 13 13.55 -6.62 -11.35
N THR A 14 14.84 -6.68 -11.05
CA THR A 14 15.38 -7.36 -9.87
C THR A 14 15.78 -6.38 -8.78
N ASN A 15 15.70 -6.82 -7.53
CA ASN A 15 16.22 -6.14 -6.33
C ASN A 15 15.67 -4.73 -6.15
N ILE A 16 14.45 -4.49 -6.62
CA ILE A 16 13.79 -3.19 -6.50
C ILE A 16 13.62 -2.79 -5.04
N LEU A 17 13.24 -3.75 -4.20
CA LEU A 17 13.24 -3.64 -2.74
C LEU A 17 14.13 -4.74 -2.13
N ASP A 18 14.80 -4.39 -1.04
CA ASP A 18 15.63 -5.32 -0.27
C ASP A 18 14.80 -5.99 0.82
N TYR A 19 14.68 -7.32 0.73
CA TYR A 19 13.96 -8.15 1.69
C TYR A 19 14.88 -8.94 2.61
N ARG A 20 16.18 -8.60 2.66
CA ARG A 20 17.15 -9.29 3.52
C ARG A 20 17.01 -8.86 4.97
N GLY A 21 16.91 -9.85 5.85
CA GLY A 21 16.92 -9.67 7.29
C GLY A 21 16.28 -10.85 8.00
N THR A 22 16.99 -11.40 8.98
CA THR A 22 16.44 -12.45 9.83
C THR A 22 15.80 -11.80 11.06
N PRO A 23 14.47 -11.92 11.27
CA PRO A 23 13.82 -11.26 12.39
C PRO A 23 14.34 -11.83 13.71
N SER A 24 14.60 -10.95 14.67
CA SER A 24 15.11 -11.31 16.01
C SER A 24 13.98 -11.62 17.00
N SER A 25 12.77 -11.14 16.72
CA SER A 25 11.58 -11.26 17.58
C SER A 25 10.28 -11.13 16.77
N PRO A 26 9.11 -11.46 17.33
CA PRO A 26 7.83 -11.30 16.64
C PRO A 26 7.56 -9.86 16.16
N GLY A 27 7.94 -8.86 16.97
CA GLY A 27 7.71 -7.45 16.69
C GLY A 27 8.79 -6.78 15.82
N ASP A 28 9.77 -7.53 15.33
CA ASP A 28 10.87 -6.96 14.53
C ASP A 28 10.34 -6.28 13.26
N ARG A 29 10.90 -5.10 12.96
CA ARG A 29 10.60 -4.25 11.79
C ARG A 29 11.88 -3.71 11.16
N SER A 30 13.01 -4.38 11.36
CA SER A 30 14.30 -3.97 10.79
C SER A 30 14.43 -4.28 9.30
N SER A 31 13.58 -5.16 8.76
CA SER A 31 13.60 -5.60 7.37
C SER A 31 12.22 -5.59 6.75
N LEU A 32 12.21 -5.53 5.41
CA LEU A 32 10.98 -5.59 4.63
C LEU A 32 10.49 -7.02 4.48
N ALA A 33 9.20 -7.17 4.20
CA ALA A 33 8.57 -8.45 3.93
C ALA A 33 7.86 -8.41 2.56
N PHE A 34 8.04 -9.46 1.79
CA PHE A 34 7.43 -9.68 0.49
C PHE A 34 6.09 -10.41 0.65
N SER A 35 5.04 -9.80 0.11
CA SER A 35 3.68 -10.36 0.07
C SER A 35 3.10 -10.18 -1.32
N ASP A 36 2.25 -11.10 -1.75
CA ASP A 36 1.56 -11.02 -3.03
C ASP A 36 0.16 -11.63 -2.94
N GLN A 37 -0.65 -11.44 -3.99
CA GLN A 37 -2.00 -12.00 -4.15
C GLN A 37 -2.99 -11.56 -3.06
N GLY A 38 -2.68 -10.54 -2.27
CA GLY A 38 -3.54 -10.12 -1.18
C GLY A 38 -3.37 -10.93 0.12
N ALA A 39 -2.31 -11.73 0.23
CA ALA A 39 -2.11 -12.60 1.37
C ALA A 39 -1.95 -11.85 2.70
N TRP A 40 -2.48 -12.43 3.78
CA TRP A 40 -2.32 -11.91 5.15
C TRP A 40 -1.02 -12.40 5.83
N PHE A 41 -0.03 -12.76 5.02
CA PHE A 41 1.30 -13.14 5.46
C PHE A 41 2.36 -12.77 4.43
N ALA A 42 3.62 -12.72 4.87
CA ALA A 42 4.75 -12.26 4.05
C ALA A 42 6.06 -12.98 4.44
N TYR A 43 7.09 -12.87 3.60
CA TYR A 43 8.39 -13.51 3.80
C TYR A 43 9.56 -12.57 3.51
N GLY A 44 10.74 -12.90 4.05
CA GLY A 44 11.99 -12.22 3.72
C GLY A 44 13.07 -13.20 3.28
N PHE A 45 14.24 -12.67 2.96
CA PHE A 45 15.46 -13.44 2.85
C PHE A 45 16.18 -13.49 4.21
N PRO A 46 16.85 -14.60 4.54
CA PRO A 46 17.76 -14.61 5.68
C PRO A 46 18.91 -13.62 5.47
N SER A 47 19.45 -13.11 6.58
CA SER A 47 20.62 -12.23 6.55
C SER A 47 21.88 -12.97 6.07
N ALA A 48 22.91 -12.21 5.71
CA ALA A 48 24.18 -12.79 5.25
C ALA A 48 24.89 -13.60 6.36
N GLU A 49 24.67 -13.23 7.63
CA GLU A 49 25.26 -13.85 8.81
C GLU A 49 24.54 -15.16 9.20
N GLU A 50 23.24 -15.27 8.92
CA GLU A 50 22.42 -16.45 9.24
C GLU A 50 21.99 -17.18 7.95
N LYS A 51 22.96 -17.63 7.12
CA LYS A 51 22.68 -18.41 5.90
C LYS A 51 21.81 -19.63 6.24
N THR A 52 20.71 -19.78 5.51
CA THR A 52 19.80 -20.93 5.65
C THR A 52 19.20 -21.32 4.29
N LEU A 53 18.92 -22.61 4.11
CA LEU A 53 18.13 -23.10 2.97
C LEU A 53 16.64 -22.91 3.28
N GLY A 54 16.18 -21.67 3.24
CA GLY A 54 14.82 -21.29 3.53
C GLY A 54 14.65 -19.78 3.43
N PHE A 55 13.47 -19.32 3.83
CA PHE A 55 13.10 -17.90 3.81
C PHE A 55 12.72 -17.43 5.21
N SER A 56 12.98 -16.16 5.49
CA SER A 56 12.63 -15.58 6.78
C SER A 56 11.13 -15.45 6.97
N GLY A 57 10.66 -15.73 8.18
CA GLY A 57 9.25 -15.68 8.56
C GLY A 57 8.53 -17.03 8.51
N PRO A 58 7.20 -17.04 8.29
CA PRO A 58 6.38 -15.93 7.80
C PRO A 58 6.17 -14.78 8.80
N PHE A 59 5.97 -13.57 8.27
CA PHE A 59 5.36 -12.44 8.96
C PHE A 59 3.84 -12.58 8.86
N LEU A 60 3.18 -12.89 9.97
CA LEU A 60 1.74 -13.16 10.05
C LEU A 60 0.98 -11.89 10.41
N MET A 61 0.33 -11.29 9.43
CA MET A 61 -0.60 -10.15 9.63
C MET A 61 -2.00 -10.61 10.06
N THR A 62 -2.20 -11.92 10.16
CA THR A 62 -3.36 -12.52 10.81
C THR A 62 -3.31 -12.37 12.33
N GLN A 63 -2.14 -12.15 12.93
CA GLN A 63 -1.95 -12.07 14.38
C GLN A 63 -1.55 -10.67 14.85
N GLY A 64 -2.24 -10.18 15.89
CA GLY A 64 -1.95 -8.88 16.50
C GLY A 64 -1.82 -7.77 15.46
N GLN A 65 -0.69 -7.06 15.50
CA GLN A 65 -0.35 -5.98 14.57
C GLN A 65 0.65 -6.41 13.49
N GLY A 66 0.60 -7.67 13.11
CA GLY A 66 1.63 -8.32 12.31
C GLY A 66 2.78 -8.80 13.19
N GLU A 67 3.06 -10.09 13.14
CA GLU A 67 4.13 -10.70 13.93
C GLU A 67 4.91 -11.71 13.10
N TRP A 68 6.25 -11.66 13.15
CA TRP A 68 7.07 -12.75 12.66
C TRP A 68 6.78 -14.00 13.49
N SER A 69 6.40 -15.09 12.83
CA SER A 69 6.15 -16.35 13.53
C SER A 69 7.44 -17.11 13.81
N SER A 70 8.51 -16.86 13.07
CA SER A 70 9.79 -17.55 13.16
C SER A 70 10.90 -16.77 12.49
N LYS A 71 12.16 -17.08 12.83
CA LYS A 71 13.32 -16.73 12.02
C LYS A 71 13.23 -17.33 10.61
N ALA A 72 12.87 -18.60 10.52
CA ALA A 72 12.63 -19.36 9.29
C ALA A 72 11.78 -20.58 9.64
N LEU A 73 10.47 -20.50 9.38
CA LEU A 73 9.51 -21.52 9.79
C LEU A 73 9.68 -22.82 9.00
N SER A 74 10.19 -22.76 7.77
CA SER A 74 10.65 -23.91 7.00
C SER A 74 12.06 -23.65 6.52
N HIS A 75 13.04 -24.25 7.20
CA HIS A 75 14.40 -24.36 6.69
C HIS A 75 14.74 -25.82 6.42
N LEU A 76 15.46 -26.06 5.33
CA LEU A 76 15.90 -27.36 4.90
C LEU A 76 17.31 -27.64 5.41
N GLU A 77 17.49 -28.76 6.10
CA GLU A 77 18.80 -29.35 6.34
C GLU A 77 19.02 -30.49 5.33
N LEU A 78 20.21 -30.53 4.72
CA LEU A 78 20.65 -31.61 3.86
C LEU A 78 21.80 -32.34 4.54
N ILE A 79 21.65 -33.65 4.76
CA ILE A 79 22.63 -34.48 5.47
C ILE A 79 23.24 -35.48 4.49
N TYR A 80 24.57 -35.53 4.39
CA TYR A 80 25.25 -36.53 3.57
C TYR A 80 25.11 -37.92 4.20
N LYS A 81 24.58 -38.89 3.46
CA LYS A 81 24.39 -40.24 4.02
C LYS A 81 25.70 -40.99 4.30
N GLY A 82 26.76 -40.71 3.54
CA GLY A 82 28.06 -41.35 3.74
C GLY A 82 28.73 -40.97 5.06
N THR A 83 28.68 -39.68 5.43
CA THR A 83 29.37 -39.14 6.62
C THR A 83 28.43 -38.85 7.79
N GLN A 84 27.12 -38.76 7.54
CA GLN A 84 26.11 -38.24 8.48
C GLN A 84 26.33 -36.78 8.89
N GLU A 85 27.13 -36.03 8.11
CA GLU A 85 27.37 -34.61 8.35
C GLU A 85 26.31 -33.76 7.64
N LYS A 86 25.88 -32.69 8.31
CA LYS A 86 25.03 -31.65 7.73
C LYS A 86 25.84 -30.84 6.72
N LEU A 87 25.17 -30.38 5.66
CA LEU A 87 25.75 -29.40 4.74
C LEU A 87 26.18 -28.15 5.51
N ASP A 88 27.45 -27.76 5.38
CA ASP A 88 27.90 -26.46 5.86
C ASP A 88 27.65 -25.39 4.78
N LEU A 89 26.70 -24.49 5.04
CA LEU A 89 26.35 -23.42 4.09
C LEU A 89 27.42 -22.32 4.01
N HIS A 90 28.42 -22.32 4.90
CA HIS A 90 29.58 -21.42 4.78
C HIS A 90 30.43 -21.76 3.55
N ASP A 91 30.44 -23.02 3.11
CA ASP A 91 31.15 -23.48 1.92
C ASP A 91 30.46 -23.09 0.60
N PHE A 92 29.26 -22.51 0.68
CA PHE A 92 28.47 -22.13 -0.48
C PHE A 92 28.59 -20.63 -0.75
N SER A 93 28.77 -20.27 -2.02
CA SER A 93 28.39 -18.95 -2.50
C SER A 93 26.87 -18.79 -2.33
N ASN A 94 26.39 -17.57 -2.04
CA ASN A 94 24.97 -17.30 -1.88
C ASN A 94 24.59 -16.05 -2.66
N SER A 95 23.54 -16.14 -3.48
CA SER A 95 22.92 -14.99 -4.13
C SER A 95 21.43 -14.98 -3.86
N GLN A 96 20.90 -13.81 -3.50
CA GLN A 96 19.49 -13.58 -3.24
C GLN A 96 19.00 -12.51 -4.20
N THR A 97 17.88 -12.77 -4.87
CA THR A 97 17.29 -11.87 -5.87
C THR A 97 15.79 -11.77 -5.65
N SER A 98 15.30 -10.56 -5.38
CA SER A 98 13.86 -10.28 -5.34
C SER A 98 13.35 -9.85 -6.70
N TYR A 99 12.13 -10.29 -7.03
CA TYR A 99 11.34 -9.88 -8.18
C TYR A 99 9.96 -9.44 -7.70
N ASN A 100 9.18 -8.76 -8.54
CA ASN A 100 7.79 -8.44 -8.22
C ASN A 100 6.91 -9.69 -8.00
N SER A 101 7.29 -10.83 -8.57
CA SER A 101 6.51 -12.08 -8.53
C SER A 101 7.00 -13.11 -7.51
N HIS A 102 8.29 -13.07 -7.11
CA HIS A 102 8.89 -14.11 -6.27
C HIS A 102 10.21 -13.66 -5.64
N LEU A 103 10.63 -14.40 -4.62
CA LEU A 103 11.97 -14.36 -4.06
C LEU A 103 12.77 -15.56 -4.55
N LYS A 104 14.01 -15.34 -5.00
CA LYS A 104 14.93 -16.39 -5.44
C LYS A 104 16.21 -16.36 -4.62
N GLN A 105 16.67 -17.53 -4.17
CA GLN A 105 17.98 -17.71 -3.55
C GLN A 105 18.72 -18.84 -4.27
N VAL A 106 20.02 -18.64 -4.56
CA VAL A 106 20.87 -19.66 -5.18
C VAL A 106 22.11 -19.84 -4.32
N LEU A 107 22.32 -21.08 -3.88
CA LEU A 107 23.54 -21.49 -3.17
C LEU A 107 24.31 -22.46 -4.05
N GLU A 108 25.59 -22.20 -4.26
CA GLU A 108 26.42 -23.02 -5.15
C GLU A 108 27.84 -23.20 -4.58
N ASN A 109 28.33 -24.43 -4.64
CA ASN A 109 29.74 -24.78 -4.41
C ASN A 109 30.19 -25.80 -5.49
N GLU A 110 31.38 -26.36 -5.35
CA GLU A 110 31.94 -27.30 -6.35
C GLU A 110 31.14 -28.61 -6.51
N LYS A 111 30.33 -29.00 -5.52
CA LYS A 111 29.59 -30.27 -5.51
C LYS A 111 28.11 -30.11 -5.82
N LEU A 112 27.49 -29.04 -5.34
CA LEU A 112 26.03 -28.88 -5.36
C LEU A 112 25.64 -27.47 -5.78
N LYS A 113 24.55 -27.39 -6.54
CA LYS A 113 23.78 -26.18 -6.75
C LYS A 113 22.38 -26.34 -6.20
N ILE A 114 21.94 -25.35 -5.42
CA ILE A 114 20.63 -25.33 -4.78
C ILE A 114 19.92 -24.03 -5.17
N ASP A 115 18.90 -24.14 -6.02
CA ASP A 115 18.03 -23.03 -6.41
C ASP A 115 16.72 -23.08 -5.61
N GLN A 116 16.45 -22.05 -4.81
CA GLN A 116 15.20 -21.89 -4.08
C GLN A 116 14.35 -20.75 -4.63
N ASN A 117 13.06 -20.99 -4.84
CA ASN A 117 12.09 -19.94 -5.15
C ASN A 117 10.94 -19.96 -4.16
N LEU A 118 10.54 -18.80 -3.67
CA LEU A 118 9.32 -18.56 -2.91
C LEU A 118 8.37 -17.67 -3.70
N PHE A 119 7.13 -18.13 -3.91
CA PHE A 119 6.07 -17.37 -4.56
C PHE A 119 4.69 -17.69 -3.97
N PHE A 120 3.76 -16.76 -4.12
CA PHE A 120 2.37 -16.96 -3.69
C PHE A 120 1.60 -17.69 -4.78
N ASN A 121 1.07 -18.87 -4.44
CA ASN A 121 0.20 -19.63 -5.32
C ASN A 121 -1.20 -18.98 -5.40
N SER A 122 -1.70 -18.60 -4.23
CA SER A 122 -3.00 -18.00 -3.98
C SER A 122 -2.86 -16.94 -2.86
N PRO A 123 -3.93 -16.21 -2.51
CA PRO A 123 -3.94 -15.34 -1.32
C PRO A 123 -3.76 -16.09 0.00
N HIS A 124 -3.92 -17.42 0.01
CA HIS A 124 -3.86 -18.25 1.21
C HIS A 124 -2.57 -19.06 1.30
N SER A 125 -1.91 -19.34 0.18
CA SER A 125 -0.78 -20.27 0.14
C SER A 125 0.45 -19.72 -0.58
N ALA A 126 1.61 -19.91 0.03
CA ALA A 126 2.93 -19.72 -0.58
C ALA A 126 3.62 -21.07 -0.80
N ILE A 127 4.31 -21.21 -1.92
CA ILE A 127 5.09 -22.38 -2.29
C ILE A 127 6.57 -22.02 -2.23
N ILE A 128 7.36 -22.91 -1.62
CA ILE A 128 8.82 -22.91 -1.66
C ILE A 128 9.25 -24.13 -2.46
N THR A 129 9.96 -23.90 -3.57
CA THR A 129 10.62 -24.94 -4.34
C THR A 129 12.11 -24.91 -4.06
N THR A 130 12.74 -26.09 -3.95
CA THR A 130 14.18 -26.26 -3.75
C THR A 130 14.69 -27.27 -4.77
N LYS A 131 15.36 -26.78 -5.81
CA LYS A 131 15.98 -27.60 -6.85
C LYS A 131 17.43 -27.87 -6.47
N ILE A 132 17.81 -29.15 -6.37
CA ILE A 132 19.15 -29.57 -5.95
C ILE A 132 19.80 -30.31 -7.12
N THR A 133 20.91 -29.77 -7.62
CA THR A 133 21.68 -30.31 -8.75
C THR A 133 23.03 -30.80 -8.25
N ASN A 134 23.41 -32.02 -8.62
CA ASN A 134 24.75 -32.55 -8.39
C ASN A 134 25.70 -32.05 -9.49
N LEU A 135 26.64 -31.19 -9.13
CA LEU A 135 27.67 -30.66 -10.03
C LEU A 135 28.94 -31.51 -10.06
N SER A 136 29.04 -32.52 -9.19
CA SER A 136 30.20 -33.41 -9.12
C SER A 136 30.05 -34.62 -10.04
N ASN A 137 31.18 -35.28 -10.31
CA ASN A 137 31.21 -36.55 -11.05
C ASN A 137 30.89 -37.78 -10.18
N GLU A 138 30.64 -37.58 -8.88
CA GLU A 138 30.37 -38.66 -7.93
C GLU A 138 28.88 -38.71 -7.58
N VAL A 139 28.41 -39.89 -7.17
CA VAL A 139 27.05 -40.03 -6.65
C VAL A 139 26.93 -39.32 -5.32
N VAL A 140 25.97 -38.40 -5.22
CA VAL A 140 25.65 -37.72 -3.97
C VAL A 140 24.36 -38.29 -3.39
N THR A 141 24.41 -38.77 -2.14
CA THR A 141 23.23 -39.24 -1.41
C THR A 141 22.93 -38.34 -0.22
N LEU A 142 21.75 -37.71 -0.23
CA LEU A 142 21.31 -36.74 0.76
C LEU A 142 20.07 -37.24 1.49
N GLN A 143 20.01 -36.97 2.79
CA GLN A 143 18.77 -37.02 3.55
C GLN A 143 18.27 -35.58 3.76
N PRO A 144 17.11 -35.21 3.19
CA PRO A 144 16.51 -33.90 3.41
C PRO A 144 15.58 -33.91 4.64
N ASP A 145 15.81 -32.98 5.55
CA ASP A 145 15.00 -32.80 6.75
C ASP A 145 14.53 -31.33 6.83
N TRP A 146 13.21 -31.11 6.83
CA TRP A 146 12.63 -29.79 7.04
C TRP A 146 12.44 -29.53 8.53
N HIS A 147 12.79 -28.34 8.98
CA HIS A 147 12.68 -27.91 10.37
C HIS A 147 12.03 -26.54 10.49
N GLY A 148 11.31 -26.36 11.60
CA GLY A 148 10.70 -25.09 11.94
C GLY A 148 10.57 -24.92 13.45
N THR A 149 10.85 -23.72 13.93
CA THR A 149 10.65 -23.33 15.33
C THR A 149 9.95 -21.99 15.38
N ALA A 150 8.80 -21.91 16.01
CA ALA A 150 8.07 -20.67 16.19
C ALA A 150 8.65 -19.84 17.34
N PHE A 151 8.57 -18.51 17.20
CA PHE A 151 8.70 -17.61 18.34
C PHE A 151 7.51 -17.78 19.29
N SER A 152 7.64 -17.27 20.52
CA SER A 152 6.59 -17.24 21.54
C SER A 152 5.44 -16.27 21.18
N THR A 153 4.66 -16.64 20.17
CA THR A 153 3.52 -15.90 19.61
C THR A 153 2.17 -16.52 20.00
N GLY A 154 2.19 -17.58 20.82
CA GLY A 154 1.01 -18.40 21.09
C GLY A 154 0.62 -19.34 19.94
N LEU A 155 1.46 -19.44 18.89
CA LEU A 155 1.31 -20.43 17.84
C LEU A 155 1.65 -21.83 18.37
N GLN A 156 0.68 -22.74 18.30
CA GLN A 156 0.84 -24.14 18.62
C GLN A 156 1.07 -24.95 17.36
N ILE A 157 2.08 -25.81 17.39
CA ILE A 157 2.46 -26.68 16.28
C ILE A 157 2.06 -28.12 16.60
N THR A 158 1.26 -28.73 15.73
CA THR A 158 0.82 -30.12 15.89
C THR A 158 0.87 -30.87 14.57
N LYS A 159 0.99 -32.20 14.64
CA LYS A 159 0.89 -33.08 13.48
C LYS A 159 -0.59 -33.35 13.16
N GLU A 160 -0.99 -33.16 11.90
CA GLU A 160 -2.27 -33.61 11.37
C GLU A 160 -2.00 -34.48 10.12
N GLU A 161 -2.11 -35.81 10.28
CA GLU A 161 -1.77 -36.80 9.24
C GLU A 161 -0.34 -36.63 8.69
N ASN A 162 -0.21 -36.23 7.41
CA ASN A 162 1.05 -35.97 6.70
C ASN A 162 1.37 -34.47 6.60
N THR A 163 0.71 -33.64 7.41
CA THR A 163 0.87 -32.19 7.44
C THR A 163 1.21 -31.71 8.85
N ILE A 164 1.68 -30.46 8.94
CA ILE A 164 1.81 -29.74 10.20
C ILE A 164 0.68 -28.72 10.27
N SER A 165 -0.07 -28.73 11.36
CA SER A 165 -1.07 -27.71 11.67
C SER A 165 -0.48 -26.66 12.60
N LEU A 166 -0.76 -25.40 12.30
CA LEU A 166 -0.40 -24.25 13.13
C LEU A 166 -1.69 -23.55 13.57
N LYS A 167 -1.92 -23.43 14.87
CA LYS A 167 -3.12 -22.79 15.42
C LYS A 167 -2.76 -21.83 16.55
N THR A 168 -3.58 -20.81 16.76
CA THR A 168 -3.47 -19.89 17.90
C THR A 168 -4.87 -19.48 18.32
N ASP A 169 -5.04 -19.07 19.57
CA ASP A 169 -6.26 -18.44 20.08
C ASP A 169 -6.36 -16.95 19.71
N ARG A 170 -5.27 -16.34 19.22
CA ARG A 170 -5.20 -14.92 18.85
C ARG A 170 -5.62 -14.60 17.41
N SER A 171 -5.96 -15.62 16.61
CA SER A 171 -6.37 -15.48 15.22
C SER A 171 -7.22 -16.68 14.82
N SER A 172 -8.28 -16.44 14.04
CA SER A 172 -9.13 -17.49 13.49
C SER A 172 -8.49 -18.24 12.30
N ALA A 173 -7.42 -17.69 11.70
CA ALA A 173 -6.73 -18.35 10.59
C ALA A 173 -6.06 -19.66 11.02
N LYS A 174 -6.26 -20.73 10.24
CA LYS A 174 -5.54 -22.00 10.35
C LYS A 174 -4.28 -21.95 9.50
N GLY A 175 -3.14 -22.29 10.08
CA GLY A 175 -1.90 -22.52 9.34
C GLY A 175 -1.69 -24.01 9.01
N ILE A 176 -1.17 -24.31 7.83
CA ILE A 176 -0.86 -25.67 7.36
C ILE A 176 0.50 -25.66 6.67
N ILE A 177 1.36 -26.62 6.98
CA ILE A 177 2.61 -26.88 6.25
C ILE A 177 2.53 -28.28 5.64
N GLN A 178 2.79 -28.38 4.33
CA GLN A 178 2.71 -29.63 3.57
C GLN A 178 3.89 -29.77 2.61
N VAL A 179 4.38 -31.01 2.45
CA VAL A 179 5.40 -31.42 1.47
C VAL A 179 4.77 -32.35 0.42
N PHE A 180 5.26 -32.32 -0.84
CA PHE A 180 4.54 -32.94 -1.97
C PHE A 180 5.25 -34.08 -2.70
N GLU A 181 6.57 -34.04 -2.91
CA GLU A 181 7.23 -34.97 -3.86
C GLU A 181 7.96 -36.16 -3.20
N SER A 182 7.97 -36.23 -1.88
CA SER A 182 8.79 -37.19 -1.14
C SER A 182 7.97 -38.10 -0.24
N VAL A 183 8.37 -39.37 -0.17
CA VAL A 183 7.90 -40.27 0.90
C VAL A 183 8.39 -39.72 2.23
N ILE A 184 7.45 -39.26 3.06
CA ILE A 184 7.72 -38.80 4.43
C ILE A 184 8.16 -40.01 5.24
N LYS A 185 9.38 -39.98 5.79
CA LYS A 185 9.86 -41.02 6.70
C LYS A 185 9.29 -40.83 8.10
N ASN A 186 9.31 -39.60 8.59
CA ASN A 186 8.85 -39.28 9.93
C ASN A 186 8.43 -37.80 10.04
N ILE A 187 7.49 -37.54 10.95
CA ILE A 187 7.13 -36.19 11.39
C ILE A 187 7.19 -36.17 12.91
N ILE A 188 7.97 -35.24 13.47
CA ILE A 188 8.06 -34.99 14.91
C ILE A 188 7.55 -33.58 15.16
N THR A 189 6.73 -33.40 16.19
CA THR A 189 6.23 -32.08 16.61
C THR A 189 6.39 -31.90 18.11
N SER A 190 6.64 -30.67 18.51
CA SER A 190 6.42 -30.15 19.86
C SER A 190 5.48 -28.94 19.78
N ASP A 191 5.10 -28.35 20.91
CA ASP A 191 4.20 -27.19 20.92
C ASP A 191 4.72 -26.00 20.10
N SER A 192 6.05 -25.86 19.93
CA SER A 192 6.67 -24.73 19.25
C SER A 192 7.58 -25.10 18.08
N SER A 193 7.78 -26.39 17.79
CA SER A 193 8.68 -26.82 16.71
C SER A 193 8.21 -28.07 16.00
N TYR A 194 8.73 -28.29 14.79
CA TYR A 194 8.55 -29.54 14.08
C TYR A 194 9.80 -29.95 13.30
N SER A 195 9.83 -31.23 12.92
CA SER A 195 10.69 -31.73 11.86
C SER A 195 9.94 -32.70 10.94
N ILE A 196 10.24 -32.64 9.65
CA ILE A 196 9.76 -33.59 8.63
C ILE A 196 10.99 -34.19 7.96
N SER A 197 11.29 -35.46 8.25
CA SER A 197 12.38 -36.18 7.60
C SER A 197 11.88 -36.88 6.35
N LEU A 198 12.54 -36.65 5.22
CA LEU A 198 12.16 -37.19 3.92
C LEU A 198 13.00 -38.41 3.55
N LYS A 199 12.53 -39.16 2.56
CA LYS A 199 13.31 -40.27 2.00
C LYS A 199 14.61 -39.76 1.37
N ASP A 200 15.63 -40.62 1.44
CA ASP A 200 16.95 -40.31 0.89
C ASP A 200 16.86 -40.09 -0.62
N ILE A 201 17.56 -39.07 -1.08
CA ILE A 201 17.71 -38.70 -2.47
C ILE A 201 19.09 -39.17 -2.90
N LYS A 202 19.15 -39.93 -3.98
CA LYS A 202 20.39 -40.29 -4.66
C LYS A 202 20.44 -39.50 -5.96
N LEU A 203 21.50 -38.74 -6.17
CA LEU A 203 21.75 -37.94 -7.37
C LEU A 203 23.02 -38.46 -8.05
N GLU A 204 22.89 -38.93 -9.28
CA GLU A 204 24.00 -39.17 -10.19
C GLU A 204 24.62 -37.82 -10.64
N ALA A 205 25.75 -37.86 -11.35
CA ALA A 205 26.38 -36.66 -11.90
C ALA A 205 25.39 -35.91 -12.83
N ASP A 206 25.34 -34.58 -12.70
CA ASP A 206 24.41 -33.67 -13.40
C ASP A 206 22.90 -33.92 -13.12
N GLU A 207 22.56 -34.88 -12.26
CA GLU A 207 21.18 -35.15 -11.91
C GLU A 207 20.61 -34.04 -11.02
N THR A 208 19.33 -33.75 -11.23
CA THR A 208 18.59 -32.77 -10.45
C THR A 208 17.33 -33.37 -9.86
N THR A 209 17.07 -33.07 -8.58
CA THR A 209 15.78 -33.28 -7.94
C THR A 209 15.13 -31.96 -7.52
N THR A 210 13.83 -31.98 -7.24
CA THR A 210 13.10 -30.84 -6.69
C THR A 210 12.35 -31.27 -5.44
N LEU A 211 12.40 -30.42 -4.41
CA LEU A 211 11.62 -30.53 -3.18
C LEU A 211 10.70 -29.32 -3.06
N THR A 212 9.45 -29.56 -2.76
CA THR A 212 8.38 -28.57 -2.68
C THR A 212 7.71 -28.68 -1.32
N ILE A 213 7.67 -27.54 -0.64
CA ILE A 213 6.93 -27.33 0.61
C ILE A 213 6.03 -26.11 0.44
N ALA A 214 4.84 -26.15 1.02
CA ALA A 214 3.91 -25.04 0.99
C ALA A 214 3.48 -24.66 2.40
N HIS A 215 3.19 -23.36 2.56
CA HIS A 215 2.58 -22.79 3.75
C HIS A 215 1.21 -22.23 3.36
N THR A 216 0.16 -22.69 4.02
CA THR A 216 -1.18 -22.12 3.91
C THR A 216 -1.56 -21.41 5.20
N PHE A 217 -2.03 -20.17 5.13
CA PHE A 217 -2.70 -19.48 6.24
C PHE A 217 -4.08 -19.03 5.77
N ILE A 218 -5.12 -19.72 6.22
CA ILE A 218 -6.47 -19.58 5.68
C ILE A 218 -7.49 -19.27 6.78
N PHE A 219 -8.32 -18.26 6.53
CA PHE A 219 -9.41 -17.87 7.42
C PHE A 219 -10.65 -18.76 7.24
N PRO A 220 -11.52 -18.89 8.26
CA PRO A 220 -12.66 -19.81 8.23
C PRO A 220 -13.73 -19.49 7.17
N GLU A 221 -13.74 -18.29 6.61
CA GLU A 221 -14.65 -17.90 5.52
C GLU A 221 -14.26 -18.51 4.16
N TYR A 222 -13.07 -19.13 4.07
CA TYR A 222 -12.56 -19.77 2.86
C TYR A 222 -12.48 -21.29 3.02
N ASP A 223 -12.75 -22.01 1.94
CA ASP A 223 -12.76 -23.48 1.94
C ASP A 223 -11.33 -24.04 1.86
N VAL A 224 -10.86 -24.55 3.00
CA VAL A 224 -9.54 -25.18 3.12
C VAL A 224 -9.39 -26.43 2.25
N VAL A 225 -10.46 -27.17 1.99
CA VAL A 225 -10.39 -28.38 1.16
C VAL A 225 -10.14 -27.98 -0.30
N VAL A 226 -10.83 -26.94 -0.78
CA VAL A 226 -10.61 -26.40 -2.14
C VAL A 226 -9.20 -25.87 -2.28
N GLU A 227 -8.73 -25.06 -1.31
CA GLU A 227 -7.36 -24.52 -1.33
C GLU A 227 -6.30 -25.63 -1.37
N GLN A 228 -6.45 -26.68 -0.54
CA GLN A 228 -5.50 -27.80 -0.52
C GLN A 228 -5.54 -28.61 -1.82
N GLN A 229 -6.71 -28.81 -2.44
CA GLN A 229 -6.80 -29.47 -3.75
C GLN A 229 -6.11 -28.67 -4.86
N GLU A 230 -6.30 -27.34 -4.90
CA GLU A 230 -5.61 -26.47 -5.86
C GLU A 230 -4.09 -26.44 -5.63
N LEU A 231 -3.68 -26.50 -4.37
CA LEU A 231 -2.28 -26.55 -3.98
C LEU A 231 -1.63 -27.87 -4.40
N GLU A 232 -2.29 -29.01 -4.20
CA GLU A 232 -1.81 -30.31 -4.69
C GLU A 232 -1.64 -30.35 -6.22
N LEU A 233 -2.55 -29.71 -6.97
CA LEU A 233 -2.41 -29.58 -8.43
C LEU A 233 -1.24 -28.67 -8.80
N SER A 234 -1.08 -27.57 -8.08
CA SER A 234 -0.01 -26.59 -8.29
C SER A 234 1.36 -27.18 -7.99
N ALA A 235 1.48 -27.98 -6.92
CA ALA A 235 2.71 -28.63 -6.51
C ALA A 235 3.17 -29.75 -7.46
N LYS A 236 2.30 -30.28 -8.34
CA LYS A 236 2.73 -31.21 -9.41
C LYS A 236 3.57 -30.50 -10.49
N ASN A 237 3.40 -29.20 -10.66
CA ASN A 237 4.21 -28.39 -11.59
C ASN A 237 4.33 -26.95 -11.08
N PRO A 238 5.12 -26.73 -10.01
CA PRO A 238 5.21 -25.41 -9.36
C PRO A 238 5.86 -24.38 -10.29
N GLN A 239 6.74 -24.80 -11.20
CA GLN A 239 7.37 -23.92 -12.19
C GLN A 239 6.32 -23.26 -13.11
N ARG A 240 5.29 -24.01 -13.52
CA ARG A 240 4.19 -23.44 -14.32
C ARG A 240 3.41 -22.38 -13.54
N GLN A 241 3.21 -22.56 -12.23
CA GLN A 241 2.52 -21.55 -11.42
C GLN A 241 3.38 -20.31 -11.19
N LEU A 242 4.68 -20.48 -10.91
CA LEU A 242 5.62 -19.37 -10.85
C LEU A 242 5.61 -18.57 -12.17
N GLN A 243 5.60 -19.26 -13.31
CA GLN A 243 5.55 -18.62 -14.62
C GLN A 243 4.28 -17.76 -14.80
N LYS A 244 3.10 -18.22 -14.34
CA LYS A 244 1.89 -17.38 -14.36
C LYS A 244 2.04 -16.11 -13.53
N ARG A 245 2.72 -16.16 -12.38
CA ARG A 245 2.98 -14.97 -11.56
C ARG A 245 3.94 -14.02 -12.26
N ILE A 246 4.96 -14.54 -12.95
CA ILE A 246 5.86 -13.73 -13.76
C ILE A 246 5.10 -13.03 -14.90
N GLU A 247 4.23 -13.75 -15.61
CA GLU A 247 3.40 -13.21 -16.68
C GLU A 247 2.43 -12.13 -16.18
N GLU A 248 1.77 -12.36 -15.05
CA GLU A 248 0.88 -11.38 -14.40
C GLU A 248 1.63 -10.06 -14.12
N LYS A 249 2.76 -10.13 -13.41
CA LYS A 249 3.52 -8.91 -13.05
C LYS A 249 4.10 -8.24 -14.28
N THR A 250 4.50 -9.01 -15.29
CA THR A 250 5.00 -8.44 -16.53
C THR A 250 3.91 -7.67 -17.26
N TRP A 251 2.71 -8.23 -17.34
CA TRP A 251 1.59 -7.56 -17.97
C TRP A 251 1.27 -6.25 -17.23
N GLN A 252 1.23 -6.26 -15.89
CA GLN A 252 1.01 -5.06 -15.08
C GLN A 252 2.09 -3.99 -15.37
N LEU A 253 3.37 -4.34 -15.28
CA LEU A 253 4.47 -3.40 -15.51
C LEU A 253 4.52 -2.92 -16.95
N SER A 254 4.23 -3.77 -17.93
CA SER A 254 4.22 -3.39 -19.35
C SER A 254 3.08 -2.42 -19.65
N THR A 255 1.89 -2.67 -19.11
CA THR A 255 0.74 -1.76 -19.21
C THR A 255 1.09 -0.37 -18.68
N LEU A 256 1.66 -0.30 -17.47
CA LEU A 256 2.06 0.98 -16.88
C LEU A 256 3.19 1.65 -17.68
N ASN A 257 4.23 0.91 -18.04
CA ASN A 257 5.38 1.44 -18.78
C ASN A 257 5.00 1.99 -20.17
N ASN A 258 3.99 1.41 -20.81
CA ASN A 258 3.48 1.89 -22.09
C ASN A 258 2.70 3.22 -21.96
N ASN A 259 2.13 3.47 -20.78
CA ASN A 259 1.36 4.67 -20.48
C ASN A 259 2.19 5.79 -19.83
N LEU A 260 3.49 5.59 -19.63
CA LEU A 260 4.37 6.62 -19.09
C LEU A 260 4.39 7.87 -19.97
N ASP A 261 4.28 9.03 -19.30
CA ASP A 261 4.50 10.34 -19.91
C ASP A 261 5.88 10.36 -20.59
N THR A 262 5.98 11.08 -21.70
CA THR A 262 7.19 11.12 -22.53
C THR A 262 8.45 11.53 -21.78
N ASN A 263 8.32 12.28 -20.68
CA ASN A 263 9.44 12.72 -19.85
C ASN A 263 10.04 11.61 -18.98
N TRP A 264 9.33 10.49 -18.76
CA TRP A 264 9.66 9.50 -17.73
C TRP A 264 9.83 8.07 -18.26
N ARG A 265 10.39 7.87 -19.46
CA ARG A 265 10.41 6.56 -20.16
C ARG A 265 11.69 5.75 -20.03
N ASP A 266 12.75 6.28 -19.42
CA ASP A 266 14.00 5.56 -19.27
C ASP A 266 13.91 4.38 -18.28
N GLY A 267 14.98 3.58 -18.22
CA GLY A 267 15.01 2.40 -17.35
C GLY A 267 14.89 2.72 -15.86
N THR A 268 15.36 3.89 -15.41
CA THR A 268 15.30 4.30 -14.00
C THR A 268 13.87 4.58 -13.56
N TYR A 269 13.04 5.19 -14.42
CA TYR A 269 11.62 5.38 -14.11
C TYR A 269 10.82 4.08 -14.19
N LYS A 270 11.18 3.16 -15.09
CA LYS A 270 10.57 1.81 -15.12
C LYS A 270 10.85 1.01 -13.85
N ASP A 271 12.04 1.16 -13.27
CA ASP A 271 12.37 0.61 -11.96
C ASP A 271 11.53 1.26 -10.85
N LEU A 272 11.27 2.57 -10.92
CA LEU A 272 10.37 3.26 -9.99
C LEU A 272 8.91 2.78 -10.14
N VAL A 273 8.42 2.57 -11.36
CA VAL A 273 7.10 1.93 -11.60
C VAL A 273 7.07 0.57 -10.91
N ALA A 274 8.08 -0.26 -11.11
CA ALA A 274 8.16 -1.57 -10.45
C ALA A 274 8.15 -1.46 -8.92
N LYS A 275 8.80 -0.44 -8.35
CA LYS A 275 8.80 -0.16 -6.90
C LYS A 275 7.42 0.23 -6.40
N THR A 276 6.70 1.09 -7.14
CA THR A 276 5.36 1.55 -6.77
C THR A 276 4.38 0.38 -6.73
N VAL A 277 4.39 -0.48 -7.77
CA VAL A 277 3.57 -1.69 -7.84
C VAL A 277 3.92 -2.66 -6.71
N LEU A 278 5.21 -2.85 -6.43
CA LEU A 278 5.65 -3.75 -5.38
C LEU A 278 5.24 -3.27 -3.98
N THR A 279 5.30 -1.96 -3.72
CA THR A 279 4.81 -1.37 -2.46
C THR A 279 3.29 -1.55 -2.31
N LEU A 280 2.50 -1.22 -3.34
CA LEU A 280 1.04 -1.39 -3.31
C LEU A 280 0.63 -2.86 -3.16
N GLN A 281 1.29 -3.77 -3.90
CA GLN A 281 1.09 -5.22 -3.81
C GLN A 281 1.38 -5.73 -2.39
N ASN A 282 2.53 -5.37 -1.84
CA ASN A 282 2.93 -5.78 -0.50
C ASN A 282 1.92 -5.38 0.58
N ASN A 283 1.12 -4.34 0.32
CA ASN A 283 0.10 -3.80 1.24
C ASN A 283 -1.34 -4.19 0.89
N THR A 284 -1.55 -4.93 -0.20
CA THR A 284 -2.88 -5.39 -0.64
C THR A 284 -3.36 -6.56 0.20
N ARG A 285 -4.62 -6.58 0.64
CA ARG A 285 -5.19 -7.70 1.40
C ARG A 285 -6.55 -8.13 0.85
N ILE A 286 -6.78 -9.44 0.81
CA ILE A 286 -8.09 -10.04 0.51
C ILE A 286 -9.10 -9.83 1.67
N PRO A 287 -10.41 -10.00 1.42
CA PRO A 287 -11.43 -9.97 2.48
C PRO A 287 -11.10 -10.92 3.63
N ALA A 288 -11.39 -10.54 4.86
CA ALA A 288 -11.31 -11.40 6.04
C ALA A 288 -12.00 -10.71 7.23
N GLY A 289 -12.62 -11.50 8.11
CA GLY A 289 -13.32 -10.98 9.28
C GLY A 289 -14.35 -9.92 8.91
N GLU A 290 -14.24 -8.72 9.50
CA GLU A 290 -15.16 -7.62 9.24
C GLU A 290 -15.03 -7.02 7.81
N LEU A 291 -13.90 -7.22 7.14
CA LEU A 291 -13.65 -6.68 5.80
C LEU A 291 -14.21 -7.62 4.73
N LYS A 292 -15.26 -7.19 4.03
CA LYS A 292 -15.95 -7.97 2.97
C LYS A 292 -15.34 -7.80 1.59
N HIS A 293 -14.51 -6.77 1.41
CA HIS A 293 -13.85 -6.43 0.17
C HIS A 293 -12.33 -6.35 0.37
N ALA A 294 -11.58 -6.68 -0.67
CA ALA A 294 -10.14 -6.48 -0.71
C ALA A 294 -9.81 -4.99 -0.74
N GLY A 295 -8.63 -4.63 -0.24
CA GLY A 295 -8.13 -3.26 -0.25
C GLY A 295 -6.64 -3.17 0.06
N ILE A 296 -6.13 -1.95 0.10
CA ILE A 296 -4.71 -1.66 0.32
C ILE A 296 -4.59 -0.79 1.57
N PHE A 297 -3.84 -1.25 2.56
CA PHE A 297 -3.58 -0.47 3.75
C PHE A 297 -2.37 0.48 3.57
N PRO A 298 -2.12 1.45 4.48
CA PRO A 298 -1.02 2.40 4.30
C PRO A 298 0.36 1.75 4.29
N SER A 299 0.65 0.83 5.22
CA SER A 299 1.89 0.04 5.22
C SER A 299 1.85 -1.08 6.26
N TYR A 300 2.38 -2.27 5.93
CA TYR A 300 2.51 -3.37 6.92
C TYR A 300 3.64 -3.10 7.93
N HIS A 301 4.56 -2.19 7.58
CA HIS A 301 5.78 -1.95 8.34
C HIS A 301 5.50 -1.24 9.67
N TYR A 302 4.46 -0.42 9.71
CA TYR A 302 4.02 0.24 10.93
C TYR A 302 2.81 -0.48 11.54
N LYS A 303 2.91 -0.76 12.83
CA LYS A 303 1.99 -1.65 13.55
C LYS A 303 0.53 -1.16 13.59
N TRP A 304 0.29 0.14 13.47
CA TRP A 304 -1.06 0.72 13.51
C TRP A 304 -1.66 0.96 12.12
N PHE A 305 -1.07 0.40 11.05
CA PHE A 305 -1.52 0.60 9.67
C PHE A 305 -2.14 -0.66 9.05
N LEU A 306 -2.59 -1.64 9.84
CA LEU A 306 -3.25 -2.86 9.33
C LEU A 306 -4.79 -2.68 9.18
N GLY A 307 -5.22 -1.50 8.74
CA GLY A 307 -6.61 -1.14 8.46
C GLY A 307 -6.76 -0.39 7.14
N PHE A 308 -7.99 -0.12 6.71
CA PHE A 308 -8.26 0.74 5.55
C PHE A 308 -8.78 2.08 6.04
N TRP A 309 -8.00 3.14 5.78
CA TRP A 309 -8.41 4.51 6.03
C TRP A 309 -9.17 5.05 4.82
N ALA A 310 -10.20 5.87 5.06
CA ALA A 310 -11.01 6.45 3.99
C ALA A 310 -10.15 7.24 3.01
N TRP A 311 -9.32 8.19 3.49
CA TRP A 311 -8.52 9.06 2.64
C TRP A 311 -7.53 8.29 1.76
N ASP A 312 -6.76 7.41 2.39
CA ASP A 312 -5.81 6.50 1.78
C ASP A 312 -6.50 5.64 0.72
N SER A 313 -7.69 5.14 1.02
CA SER A 313 -8.40 4.23 0.13
C SER A 313 -8.79 4.84 -1.20
N TRP A 314 -9.18 6.11 -1.22
CA TRP A 314 -9.47 6.84 -2.45
C TRP A 314 -8.22 6.96 -3.31
N LYS A 315 -7.09 7.34 -2.70
CA LYS A 315 -5.80 7.54 -3.38
C LYS A 315 -5.23 6.22 -3.93
N HIS A 316 -5.29 5.16 -3.13
CA HIS A 316 -4.85 3.82 -3.52
C HIS A 316 -5.67 3.30 -4.71
N ALA A 317 -7.01 3.48 -4.66
CA ALA A 317 -7.90 3.05 -5.72
C ALA A 317 -7.61 3.74 -7.06
N VAL A 318 -7.32 5.04 -7.05
CA VAL A 318 -6.94 5.75 -8.28
C VAL A 318 -5.64 5.20 -8.86
N ALA A 319 -4.59 5.06 -8.05
CA ALA A 319 -3.31 4.55 -8.54
C ALA A 319 -3.41 3.12 -9.09
N VAL A 320 -4.08 2.21 -8.36
CA VAL A 320 -4.18 0.80 -8.76
C VAL A 320 -5.10 0.57 -9.96
N SER A 321 -6.02 1.50 -10.23
CA SER A 321 -6.94 1.41 -11.39
C SER A 321 -6.23 1.34 -12.73
N HIS A 322 -5.00 1.87 -12.83
CA HIS A 322 -4.21 1.85 -14.07
C HIS A 322 -3.69 0.45 -14.46
N TYR A 323 -3.80 -0.55 -13.58
CA TYR A 323 -3.43 -1.93 -13.89
C TYR A 323 -4.33 -3.00 -13.26
N ASN A 324 -5.22 -2.65 -12.33
CA ASN A 324 -6.14 -3.57 -11.67
C ASN A 324 -7.40 -2.84 -11.17
N THR A 325 -8.37 -2.61 -12.06
CA THR A 325 -9.63 -1.93 -11.71
C THR A 325 -10.51 -2.76 -10.77
N VAL A 326 -10.39 -4.10 -10.77
CA VAL A 326 -11.13 -4.98 -9.84
C VAL A 326 -10.73 -4.68 -8.39
N LEU A 327 -9.44 -4.60 -8.10
CA LEU A 327 -8.95 -4.23 -6.78
C LEU A 327 -9.32 -2.79 -6.41
N ALA A 328 -9.23 -1.85 -7.37
CA ALA A 328 -9.62 -0.46 -7.14
C ALA A 328 -11.09 -0.33 -6.70
N LYS A 329 -12.01 -0.98 -7.44
CA LYS A 329 -13.45 -1.02 -7.11
C LYS A 329 -13.69 -1.69 -5.78
N SER A 330 -13.02 -2.81 -5.52
CA SER A 330 -13.10 -3.53 -4.24
C SER A 330 -12.72 -2.62 -3.07
N GLN A 331 -11.63 -1.88 -3.17
CA GLN A 331 -11.17 -1.00 -2.11
C GLN A 331 -12.15 0.14 -1.82
N ILE A 332 -12.75 0.72 -2.86
CA ILE A 332 -13.80 1.74 -2.69
C ILE A 332 -15.01 1.14 -1.99
N LYS A 333 -15.46 -0.04 -2.41
CA LYS A 333 -16.61 -0.74 -1.81
C LYS A 333 -16.36 -1.08 -0.34
N ALA A 334 -15.14 -1.46 0.02
CA ALA A 334 -14.76 -1.75 1.41
C ALA A 334 -15.13 -0.60 2.36
N MET A 335 -14.86 0.65 1.98
CA MET A 335 -15.20 1.81 2.81
C MET A 335 -16.71 2.07 2.84
N TYR A 336 -17.41 1.84 1.72
CA TYR A 336 -18.85 2.05 1.62
C TYR A 336 -19.69 0.94 2.28
N ASP A 337 -19.13 -0.22 2.59
CA ASP A 337 -19.77 -1.24 3.43
C ASP A 337 -20.05 -0.72 4.85
N PHE A 338 -19.29 0.28 5.29
CA PHE A 338 -19.37 0.90 6.62
C PHE A 338 -19.92 2.34 6.56
N GLN A 339 -20.62 2.68 5.47
CA GLN A 339 -21.41 3.91 5.42
C GLN A 339 -22.61 3.80 6.36
N LEU A 340 -22.78 4.78 7.25
CA LEU A 340 -23.96 4.86 8.11
C LEU A 340 -25.17 5.42 7.36
N ASP A 341 -26.38 5.20 7.89
CA ASP A 341 -27.64 5.64 7.25
C ASP A 341 -27.70 7.15 6.98
N ASN A 342 -27.05 7.95 7.82
CA ASN A 342 -26.96 9.41 7.67
C ASN A 342 -25.93 9.86 6.62
N GLY A 343 -25.22 8.93 5.98
CA GLY A 343 -24.22 9.18 4.95
C GLY A 343 -22.77 9.23 5.43
N PHE A 344 -22.52 9.21 6.75
CA PHE A 344 -21.17 9.22 7.32
C PHE A 344 -20.34 8.03 6.82
N ILE A 345 -19.11 8.29 6.39
CA ILE A 345 -18.10 7.26 6.10
C ILE A 345 -17.10 7.22 7.25
N VAL A 346 -16.92 6.03 7.81
CA VAL A 346 -15.96 5.73 8.88
C VAL A 346 -14.52 6.10 8.48
N ASP A 347 -13.73 6.61 9.43
CA ASP A 347 -12.33 7.00 9.18
C ASP A 347 -11.46 5.79 8.85
N CYS A 348 -11.50 4.76 9.70
CA CYS A 348 -10.71 3.55 9.53
C CYS A 348 -11.50 2.29 9.89
N ILE A 349 -11.37 1.27 9.04
CA ILE A 349 -11.93 -0.08 9.22
C ILE A 349 -10.83 -1.12 9.31
N TYR A 350 -11.08 -2.16 10.09
CA TYR A 350 -10.09 -3.19 10.42
C TYR A 350 -10.67 -4.57 10.15
N ARG A 351 -9.78 -5.56 9.95
CA ARG A 351 -10.18 -6.97 9.84
C ARG A 351 -10.83 -7.50 11.12
N ASP A 352 -10.30 -7.08 12.26
CA ASP A 352 -10.54 -7.70 13.56
C ASP A 352 -10.66 -6.65 14.66
N THR A 353 -11.90 -6.43 15.11
CA THR A 353 -12.24 -5.40 16.10
C THR A 353 -11.88 -5.78 17.53
N THR A 354 -11.40 -7.01 17.75
CA THR A 354 -10.83 -7.43 19.04
C THR A 354 -9.39 -6.91 19.19
N ILE A 355 -8.70 -6.65 18.08
CA ILE A 355 -7.36 -6.07 18.04
C ILE A 355 -7.47 -4.55 17.98
N GLU A 356 -8.14 -4.02 16.96
CA GLU A 356 -8.33 -2.58 16.75
C GLU A 356 -9.76 -2.27 16.31
N LYS A 357 -10.44 -1.41 17.07
CA LYS A 357 -11.82 -0.99 16.74
C LYS A 357 -11.83 -0.07 15.54
N HIS A 358 -12.87 -0.16 14.72
CA HIS A 358 -13.14 0.85 13.70
C HIS A 358 -13.26 2.25 14.33
N ASN A 359 -12.76 3.26 13.62
CA ASN A 359 -12.79 4.65 14.11
C ASN A 359 -13.97 5.43 13.53
N TYR A 360 -15.02 5.63 14.33
CA TYR A 360 -16.20 6.44 13.97
C TYR A 360 -16.14 7.88 14.51
N ARG A 361 -15.03 8.30 15.13
CA ARG A 361 -14.93 9.62 15.80
C ARG A 361 -14.83 10.80 14.83
N ASN A 362 -14.45 10.51 13.59
CA ASN A 362 -14.29 11.44 12.48
C ASN A 362 -14.40 10.65 11.17
N THR A 363 -14.53 11.37 10.05
CA THR A 363 -14.30 10.83 8.70
C THR A 363 -12.91 11.25 8.19
N LYS A 364 -12.75 11.36 6.88
CA LYS A 364 -11.63 12.00 6.17
C LYS A 364 -12.16 12.86 5.03
N PRO A 365 -11.34 13.72 4.39
CA PRO A 365 -11.86 14.64 3.38
C PRO A 365 -12.51 13.88 2.19
N PRO A 366 -13.41 14.53 1.42
CA PRO A 366 -14.23 13.84 0.42
C PRO A 366 -13.52 13.71 -0.95
N LEU A 367 -12.91 12.55 -1.23
CA LEU A 367 -12.31 12.19 -2.52
C LEU A 367 -12.94 10.95 -3.16
N SER A 368 -14.01 10.40 -2.59
CA SER A 368 -14.66 9.20 -3.11
C SER A 368 -15.23 9.42 -4.52
N GLY A 369 -15.84 10.57 -4.80
CA GLY A 369 -16.31 10.93 -6.13
C GLY A 369 -15.18 11.00 -7.18
N TRP A 370 -14.02 11.55 -6.81
CA TRP A 370 -12.82 11.56 -7.66
C TRP A 370 -12.34 10.13 -7.95
N ALA A 371 -12.23 9.31 -6.90
CA ALA A 371 -11.75 7.93 -7.04
C ALA A 371 -12.68 7.08 -7.90
N VAL A 372 -13.99 7.14 -7.67
CA VAL A 372 -15.00 6.44 -8.46
C VAL A 372 -14.94 6.86 -9.93
N TRP A 373 -14.83 8.17 -10.21
CA TRP A 373 -14.72 8.66 -11.58
C TRP A 373 -13.44 8.19 -12.26
N LYS A 374 -12.28 8.32 -11.60
CA LYS A 374 -10.99 7.87 -12.14
C LYS A 374 -10.99 6.37 -12.44
N VAL A 375 -11.52 5.53 -11.55
CA VAL A 375 -11.67 4.09 -11.79
C VAL A 375 -12.57 3.82 -12.99
N TYR A 376 -13.73 4.49 -13.08
CA TYR A 376 -14.62 4.36 -14.23
C TYR A 376 -13.94 4.75 -15.54
N THR A 377 -13.10 5.78 -15.57
CA THR A 377 -12.40 6.17 -16.81
C THR A 377 -11.40 5.13 -17.31
N GLN A 378 -10.98 4.17 -16.47
CA GLN A 378 -10.09 3.10 -16.88
C GLN A 378 -10.81 1.93 -17.56
N ASP A 379 -12.05 1.60 -17.16
CA ASP A 379 -12.76 0.41 -17.70
C ASP A 379 -14.19 0.63 -18.20
N GLY A 380 -14.75 1.83 -18.04
CA GLY A 380 -16.07 2.20 -18.57
C GLY A 380 -17.25 1.50 -17.89
N ASP A 381 -17.07 0.93 -16.70
CA ASP A 381 -18.14 0.20 -15.98
C ASP A 381 -19.20 1.14 -15.41
N VAL A 382 -20.28 1.31 -16.17
CA VAL A 382 -21.43 2.13 -15.79
C VAL A 382 -22.21 1.53 -14.61
N ASP A 383 -22.22 0.22 -14.43
CA ASP A 383 -22.96 -0.39 -13.32
C ASP A 383 -22.27 -0.12 -11.99
N PHE A 384 -20.94 -0.05 -11.96
CA PHE A 384 -20.19 0.46 -10.82
C PHE A 384 -20.58 1.92 -10.49
N LEU A 385 -20.76 2.79 -11.49
CA LEU A 385 -21.24 4.15 -11.25
C LEU A 385 -22.66 4.17 -10.65
N LYS A 386 -23.58 3.36 -11.19
CA LYS A 386 -24.95 3.26 -10.65
C LYS A 386 -24.97 2.77 -9.21
N GLU A 387 -24.09 1.84 -8.85
CA GLU A 387 -23.93 1.33 -7.49
C GLU A 387 -23.41 2.42 -6.54
N MET A 388 -22.44 3.22 -7.00
CA MET A 388 -21.70 4.15 -6.14
C MET A 388 -22.34 5.52 -6.03
N TYR A 389 -22.98 6.01 -7.09
CA TYR A 389 -23.62 7.32 -7.15
C TYR A 389 -24.53 7.62 -5.95
N PRO A 390 -25.54 6.79 -5.60
CA PRO A 390 -26.41 7.08 -4.46
C PRO A 390 -25.67 7.08 -3.12
N LYS A 391 -24.54 6.36 -2.99
CA LYS A 391 -23.73 6.36 -1.77
C LYS A 391 -22.89 7.62 -1.64
N ILE A 392 -22.30 8.09 -2.73
CA ILE A 392 -21.57 9.37 -2.77
C ILE A 392 -22.55 10.52 -2.48
N VAL A 393 -23.74 10.52 -3.08
CA VAL A 393 -24.78 11.53 -2.79
C VAL A 393 -25.12 11.60 -1.29
N LYS A 394 -25.25 10.45 -0.62
CA LYS A 394 -25.48 10.42 0.83
C LYS A 394 -24.30 11.01 1.62
N GLN A 395 -23.07 10.66 1.26
CA GLN A 395 -21.86 11.21 1.89
C GLN A 395 -21.75 12.72 1.68
N HIS A 396 -22.01 13.19 0.46
CA HIS A 396 -22.02 14.60 0.10
C HIS A 396 -23.02 15.38 0.96
N ASN A 397 -24.25 14.89 1.05
CA ASN A 397 -25.29 15.50 1.87
C ASN A 397 -24.95 15.45 3.37
N TRP A 398 -24.20 14.43 3.82
CA TRP A 398 -23.76 14.36 5.21
C TRP A 398 -22.88 15.56 5.59
N TRP A 399 -21.95 15.98 4.72
CA TRP A 399 -21.12 17.16 4.99
C TRP A 399 -21.98 18.42 5.24
N TYR A 400 -22.89 18.78 4.34
CA TYR A 400 -23.73 19.98 4.53
C TYR A 400 -24.73 19.87 5.70
N ASN A 401 -25.14 18.64 6.06
CA ASN A 401 -26.03 18.45 7.20
C ASN A 401 -25.27 18.55 8.53
N PHE A 402 -24.06 17.98 8.60
CA PHE A 402 -23.34 17.70 9.86
C PHE A 402 -22.00 18.43 10.01
N ARG A 403 -21.55 19.18 9.01
CA ARG A 403 -20.25 19.87 8.99
C ARG A 403 -20.37 21.26 8.38
N ASP A 404 -21.53 21.86 8.49
CA ASP A 404 -21.82 23.24 8.11
C ASP A 404 -22.57 23.82 9.32
N PHE A 405 -21.81 24.42 10.23
CA PHE A 405 -22.28 24.80 11.56
C PHE A 405 -23.21 26.01 11.49
N ASP A 406 -22.87 27.02 10.69
CA ASP A 406 -23.58 28.29 10.59
C ASP A 406 -24.56 28.35 9.39
N LYS A 407 -24.60 27.29 8.56
CA LYS A 407 -25.51 27.13 7.41
C LYS A 407 -25.23 28.12 6.29
N ASP A 408 -23.96 28.50 6.14
CA ASP A 408 -23.50 29.35 5.05
C ASP A 408 -23.09 28.54 3.80
N SER A 409 -23.18 27.20 3.81
CA SER A 409 -22.76 26.28 2.74
C SER A 409 -21.24 26.18 2.50
N LEU A 410 -20.43 26.64 3.45
CA LEU A 410 -19.04 26.25 3.60
C LEU A 410 -18.96 25.24 4.75
N CYS A 411 -18.21 24.17 4.53
CA CYS A 411 -18.08 23.13 5.55
C CYS A 411 -16.81 23.31 6.38
N GLU A 412 -16.86 22.81 7.61
CA GLU A 412 -15.73 22.73 8.53
C GLU A 412 -15.32 21.27 8.76
N TYR A 413 -14.05 21.06 9.11
CA TYR A 413 -13.68 19.79 9.73
C TYR A 413 -14.25 19.71 11.15
N GLY A 414 -14.47 18.50 11.65
CA GLY A 414 -15.13 18.30 12.93
C GLY A 414 -15.03 16.89 13.47
N SER A 415 -15.79 16.59 14.52
CA SER A 415 -15.82 15.26 15.11
C SER A 415 -17.23 14.84 15.48
N THR A 416 -17.45 13.53 15.56
CA THR A 416 -18.73 12.96 15.97
C THR A 416 -18.85 12.88 17.50
N ASP A 417 -17.72 12.88 18.21
CA ASP A 417 -17.65 12.76 19.67
C ASP A 417 -17.34 14.07 20.40
N GLY A 418 -17.11 15.16 19.65
CA GLY A 418 -16.80 16.49 20.19
C GLY A 418 -15.36 16.69 20.65
N THR A 419 -14.47 15.73 20.36
CA THR A 419 -13.05 15.88 20.67
C THR A 419 -12.33 16.67 19.57
N LEU A 420 -11.48 17.60 19.99
CA LEU A 420 -10.64 18.40 19.09
C LEU A 420 -9.63 17.55 18.32
N VAL A 421 -9.12 16.49 18.97
CA VAL A 421 -8.13 15.60 18.34
C VAL A 421 -8.73 14.87 17.13
N ALA A 422 -9.96 14.37 17.23
CA ALA A 422 -10.63 13.70 16.11
C ALA A 422 -10.99 14.70 14.99
N ALA A 423 -11.30 15.95 15.34
CA ALA A 423 -11.53 16.99 14.34
C ALA A 423 -10.29 17.31 13.52
N LYS A 424 -9.12 17.36 14.16
CA LYS A 424 -7.85 17.49 13.44
C LYS A 424 -7.54 16.25 12.61
N TRP A 425 -7.83 15.05 13.11
CA TRP A 425 -7.70 13.81 12.32
C TRP A 425 -8.62 13.80 11.10
N GLU A 426 -9.79 14.44 11.15
CA GLU A 426 -10.72 14.51 10.02
C GLU A 426 -10.13 15.26 8.83
N SER A 427 -9.27 16.26 9.10
CA SER A 427 -8.51 16.96 8.04
C SER A 427 -7.44 16.08 7.37
N GLY A 428 -7.04 15.00 8.03
CA GLY A 428 -5.86 14.21 7.67
C GLY A 428 -4.53 14.90 8.00
N MET A 429 -4.55 16.11 8.57
CA MET A 429 -3.37 16.91 8.91
C MET A 429 -3.25 17.19 10.42
N ASP A 430 -3.17 16.12 11.20
CA ASP A 430 -3.36 16.05 12.66
C ASP A 430 -2.71 17.15 13.50
N ASN A 431 -1.49 17.56 13.16
CA ASN A 431 -0.72 18.54 13.92
C ASN A 431 -0.33 19.79 13.11
N ALA A 432 -1.02 20.05 11.99
CA ALA A 432 -0.77 21.21 11.14
C ALA A 432 -0.97 22.52 11.91
N VAL A 433 -0.10 23.51 11.62
CA VAL A 433 -0.06 24.79 12.34
C VAL A 433 -1.37 25.58 12.22
N ARG A 434 -2.08 25.42 11.11
CA ARG A 434 -3.40 26.03 10.87
C ARG A 434 -4.48 25.65 11.89
N PHE A 435 -4.24 24.62 12.71
CA PHE A 435 -5.16 24.18 13.76
C PHE A 435 -4.62 24.42 15.18
N ASP A 436 -3.52 25.15 15.37
CA ASP A 436 -2.92 25.34 16.70
C ASP A 436 -3.84 26.07 17.70
N HIS A 437 -4.71 26.92 17.18
CA HIS A 437 -5.64 27.73 17.96
C HIS A 437 -7.12 27.41 17.64
N SER A 438 -7.38 26.30 16.95
CA SER A 438 -8.72 25.86 16.64
C SER A 438 -9.44 25.33 17.88
N GLU A 439 -10.71 25.65 18.04
CA GLU A 439 -11.57 25.18 19.11
C GLU A 439 -12.81 24.46 18.54
N MET A 440 -13.43 23.60 19.34
CA MET A 440 -14.67 22.95 18.94
C MET A 440 -15.87 23.87 19.21
N VAL A 441 -16.72 24.05 18.21
CA VAL A 441 -18.06 24.62 18.35
C VAL A 441 -19.10 23.51 18.20
N LYS A 442 -20.22 23.65 18.90
CA LYS A 442 -21.31 22.67 18.91
C LYS A 442 -22.57 23.28 18.35
N SER A 443 -23.11 22.72 17.27
CA SER A 443 -24.39 23.14 16.72
C SER A 443 -25.57 22.62 17.55
N SER A 444 -26.76 23.15 17.28
CA SER A 444 -28.02 22.70 17.91
C SER A 444 -28.37 21.23 17.60
N GLN A 445 -27.74 20.62 16.58
CA GLN A 445 -28.00 19.26 16.11
C GLN A 445 -27.00 18.21 16.66
N THR A 446 -26.33 18.50 17.78
CA THR A 446 -25.32 17.61 18.41
C THR A 446 -24.12 17.28 17.53
N VAL A 447 -23.76 18.18 16.62
CA VAL A 447 -22.58 18.03 15.77
C VAL A 447 -21.50 19.03 16.15
N PHE A 448 -20.25 18.61 16.03
CA PHE A 448 -19.10 19.40 16.44
C PHE A 448 -18.23 19.72 15.24
N SER A 449 -17.97 21.01 15.05
CA SER A 449 -17.12 21.57 14.00
C SER A 449 -15.97 22.32 14.65
N LEU A 450 -14.89 22.53 13.91
CA LEU A 450 -13.89 23.54 14.29
C LEU A 450 -14.52 24.94 14.15
N ASN A 451 -14.05 25.89 14.95
CA ASN A 451 -14.42 27.31 14.86
C ASN A 451 -13.78 28.04 13.66
N GLN A 452 -13.43 27.31 12.60
CA GLN A 452 -12.78 27.80 11.39
C GLN A 452 -13.23 26.98 10.19
N GLU A 453 -13.28 27.61 9.03
CA GLU A 453 -13.57 26.95 7.77
C GLU A 453 -12.28 26.69 6.99
N SER A 454 -12.26 25.53 6.36
CA SER A 454 -11.06 24.98 5.74
C SER A 454 -11.12 25.10 4.22
N VAL A 455 -10.13 25.75 3.62
CA VAL A 455 -10.15 25.99 2.16
C VAL A 455 -10.01 24.70 1.35
N ASP A 456 -9.20 23.75 1.83
CA ASP A 456 -9.05 22.45 1.20
C ASP A 456 -10.32 21.62 1.25
N LEU A 457 -11.02 21.55 2.40
CA LEU A 457 -12.30 20.85 2.51
C LEU A 457 -13.32 21.35 1.49
N ASN A 458 -13.46 22.67 1.39
CA ASN A 458 -14.43 23.28 0.47
C ASN A 458 -14.02 23.12 -0.99
N ALA A 459 -12.71 23.13 -1.28
CA ALA A 459 -12.20 22.78 -2.61
C ALA A 459 -12.47 21.30 -2.97
N TYR A 460 -12.32 20.37 -2.01
CA TYR A 460 -12.70 18.96 -2.21
C TYR A 460 -14.20 18.80 -2.44
N LEU A 461 -15.05 19.51 -1.69
CA LEU A 461 -16.51 19.48 -1.87
C LEU A 461 -16.92 20.08 -3.22
N TYR A 462 -16.27 21.14 -3.68
CA TYR A 462 -16.46 21.64 -5.06
C TYR A 462 -16.12 20.54 -6.07
N ALA A 463 -14.94 19.92 -5.95
CA ALA A 463 -14.54 18.85 -6.86
C ALA A 463 -15.53 17.67 -6.81
N GLU A 464 -16.02 17.29 -5.63
CA GLU A 464 -17.04 16.27 -5.46
C GLU A 464 -18.35 16.62 -6.19
N LYS A 465 -18.83 17.87 -6.12
CA LYS A 465 -19.99 18.32 -6.92
C LYS A 465 -19.73 18.15 -8.41
N ILE A 466 -18.55 18.51 -8.90
CA ILE A 466 -18.18 18.32 -10.31
C ILE A 466 -18.18 16.83 -10.70
N TYR A 467 -17.66 15.95 -9.84
CA TYR A 467 -17.72 14.50 -10.10
C TYR A 467 -19.14 13.95 -10.01
N LEU A 468 -19.97 14.42 -9.08
CA LEU A 468 -21.39 14.07 -9.01
C LEU A 468 -22.13 14.48 -10.28
N VAL A 469 -21.86 15.66 -10.84
CA VAL A 469 -22.40 16.08 -12.15
C VAL A 469 -22.00 15.08 -13.24
N LYS A 470 -20.70 14.76 -13.36
CA LYS A 470 -20.20 13.83 -14.38
C LYS A 470 -20.82 12.44 -14.25
N ILE A 471 -20.91 11.91 -13.02
CA ILE A 471 -21.49 10.60 -12.76
C ILE A 471 -22.99 10.63 -13.05
N ALA A 472 -23.72 11.64 -12.56
CA ALA A 472 -25.15 11.82 -12.77
C ALA A 472 -25.53 11.83 -14.25
N GLU A 473 -24.75 12.53 -15.09
CA GLU A 473 -24.96 12.54 -16.55
C GLU A 473 -24.82 11.14 -17.16
N VAL A 474 -23.84 10.34 -16.72
CA VAL A 474 -23.66 8.96 -17.21
C VAL A 474 -24.77 8.03 -16.73
N VAL A 475 -25.24 8.18 -15.49
CA VAL A 475 -26.33 7.36 -14.92
C VAL A 475 -27.74 7.91 -15.19
N ALA A 476 -27.85 8.93 -16.05
CA ALA A 476 -29.09 9.58 -16.48
C ALA A 476 -29.88 10.35 -15.39
N GLU A 477 -29.22 10.78 -14.31
CA GLU A 477 -29.75 11.61 -13.23
C GLU A 477 -29.63 13.12 -13.55
N ASN A 478 -30.13 13.52 -14.73
CA ASN A 478 -29.86 14.84 -15.33
C ASN A 478 -30.37 16.04 -14.50
N GLU A 479 -31.47 15.89 -13.74
CA GLU A 479 -31.95 16.98 -12.88
C GLU A 479 -31.03 17.19 -11.67
N ALA A 480 -30.52 16.12 -11.07
CA ALA A 480 -29.52 16.22 -10.00
C ALA A 480 -28.23 16.86 -10.53
N ALA A 481 -27.80 16.52 -11.75
CA ALA A 481 -26.65 17.15 -12.40
C ALA A 481 -26.81 18.67 -12.55
N LYS A 482 -28.01 19.17 -12.89
CA LYS A 482 -28.28 20.62 -12.96
C LYS A 482 -28.18 21.28 -11.59
N VAL A 483 -28.71 20.65 -10.54
CA VAL A 483 -28.66 21.16 -9.17
C VAL A 483 -27.21 21.25 -8.70
N TYR A 484 -26.44 20.16 -8.78
CA TYR A 484 -25.04 20.16 -8.36
C TYR A 484 -24.17 21.15 -9.13
N ARG A 485 -24.45 21.36 -10.43
CA ARG A 485 -23.76 22.38 -11.22
C ARG A 485 -24.01 23.78 -10.69
N ALA A 486 -25.26 24.13 -10.39
CA ALA A 486 -25.61 25.44 -9.85
C ALA A 486 -24.94 25.66 -8.49
N GLU A 487 -25.04 24.68 -7.59
CA GLU A 487 -24.42 24.78 -6.27
C GLU A 487 -22.88 24.80 -6.30
N ALA A 488 -22.27 24.14 -7.29
CA ALA A 488 -20.81 24.20 -7.48
C ALA A 488 -20.35 25.60 -7.89
N GLU A 489 -21.10 26.30 -8.76
CA GLU A 489 -20.80 27.68 -9.13
C GLU A 489 -20.91 28.65 -7.94
N ASP A 490 -21.94 28.48 -7.09
CA ASP A 490 -22.08 29.27 -5.87
C ASP A 490 -20.91 29.03 -4.91
N LEU A 491 -20.55 27.77 -4.69
CA LEU A 491 -19.42 27.39 -3.83
C LEU A 491 -18.07 27.92 -4.37
N LYS A 492 -17.88 27.86 -5.70
CA LYS A 492 -16.69 28.40 -6.36
C LYS A 492 -16.50 29.88 -6.07
N ILE A 493 -17.57 30.67 -6.20
CA ILE A 493 -17.52 32.11 -5.91
C ILE A 493 -17.18 32.38 -4.45
N LYS A 494 -17.73 31.58 -3.51
CA LYS A 494 -17.40 31.71 -2.08
C LYS A 494 -15.93 31.41 -1.81
N ILE A 495 -15.42 30.30 -2.32
CA ILE A 495 -14.01 29.92 -2.13
C ILE A 495 -13.07 30.99 -2.68
N GLN A 496 -13.34 31.48 -3.89
CA GLN A 496 -12.54 32.53 -4.53
C GLN A 496 -12.51 33.84 -3.76
N LYS A 497 -13.54 34.17 -2.98
CA LYS A 497 -13.67 35.45 -2.27
C LYS A 497 -13.26 35.37 -0.81
N GLN A 498 -13.72 34.34 -0.10
CA GLN A 498 -13.56 34.24 1.34
C GLN A 498 -12.17 33.76 1.73
N PHE A 499 -11.63 32.77 1.03
CA PHE A 499 -10.35 32.16 1.39
C PHE A 499 -9.13 32.81 0.71
N TYR A 500 -9.32 33.63 -0.32
CA TYR A 500 -8.20 34.23 -1.05
C TYR A 500 -7.78 35.60 -0.47
N ASP A 501 -6.54 35.68 0.01
CA ASP A 501 -5.93 36.96 0.40
C ASP A 501 -5.15 37.56 -0.77
N GLU A 502 -5.67 38.65 -1.35
CA GLU A 502 -5.01 39.35 -2.46
C GLU A 502 -3.62 39.88 -2.11
N LYS A 503 -3.37 40.19 -0.83
CA LYS A 503 -2.11 40.81 -0.39
C LYS A 503 -0.94 39.84 -0.43
N SER A 504 -1.14 38.63 0.06
CA SER A 504 -0.12 37.56 0.02
C SER A 504 -0.16 36.73 -1.27
N GLY A 505 -1.29 36.75 -1.99
CA GLY A 505 -1.49 35.93 -3.19
C GLY A 505 -1.65 34.45 -2.85
N TRP A 506 -2.38 34.14 -1.77
CA TRP A 506 -2.54 32.78 -1.27
C TRP A 506 -3.97 32.53 -0.76
N PHE A 507 -4.34 31.25 -0.70
CA PHE A 507 -5.59 30.81 -0.09
C PHE A 507 -5.34 30.33 1.34
N TYR A 508 -6.15 30.79 2.29
CA TYR A 508 -6.07 30.44 3.71
C TYR A 508 -7.42 29.95 4.22
N ASP A 509 -7.39 29.21 5.33
CA ASP A 509 -8.56 29.05 6.19
C ASP A 509 -9.04 30.40 6.74
N THR A 510 -10.30 30.47 7.12
CA THR A 510 -10.90 31.66 7.76
C THR A 510 -11.54 31.30 9.09
N SER A 511 -11.79 32.32 9.92
CA SER A 511 -12.79 32.22 10.99
C SER A 511 -14.12 31.75 10.42
N ILE A 512 -14.96 31.18 11.28
CA ILE A 512 -16.32 30.75 10.92
C ILE A 512 -17.25 31.90 10.49
N SER A 513 -16.88 33.16 10.76
CA SER A 513 -17.61 34.33 10.26
C SER A 513 -17.11 34.79 8.89
N GLY A 514 -16.06 34.17 8.35
CA GLY A 514 -15.40 34.56 7.11
C GLY A 514 -14.71 35.92 7.16
N ASP A 515 -14.56 36.53 8.34
CA ASP A 515 -14.10 37.92 8.51
C ASP A 515 -12.57 38.05 8.70
N SER A 516 -11.89 36.95 9.01
CA SER A 516 -10.47 36.94 9.33
C SER A 516 -9.79 35.67 8.83
N PHE A 517 -8.59 35.84 8.28
CA PHE A 517 -7.77 34.74 7.81
C PHE A 517 -6.99 34.08 8.96
N ILE A 518 -6.91 32.76 8.92
CA ILE A 518 -5.90 31.99 9.65
C ILE A 518 -4.62 32.05 8.81
N HIS A 519 -3.78 33.06 9.03
CA HIS A 519 -2.58 33.34 8.22
C HIS A 519 -1.43 32.32 8.42
N VAL A 520 -1.68 31.07 8.04
CA VAL A 520 -0.72 29.97 7.98
C VAL A 520 -0.63 29.55 6.52
N MET A 521 0.50 29.83 5.86
CA MET A 521 0.71 29.48 4.46
C MET A 521 1.13 28.01 4.37
N GLY A 522 0.16 27.09 4.28
CA GLY A 522 0.37 25.65 4.13
C GLY A 522 -0.09 25.11 2.77
N CYS A 523 0.01 23.78 2.63
CA CYS A 523 -0.32 23.08 1.38
C CYS A 523 -1.79 23.17 0.96
N GLU A 524 -2.70 23.47 1.89
CA GLU A 524 -4.11 23.70 1.59
C GLU A 524 -4.36 24.81 0.56
N GLY A 525 -3.43 25.77 0.45
CA GLY A 525 -3.60 26.94 -0.40
C GLY A 525 -3.52 26.66 -1.90
N TRP A 526 -3.02 25.49 -2.33
CA TRP A 526 -3.05 25.07 -3.74
C TRP A 526 -4.13 24.05 -4.07
N THR A 527 -4.88 23.54 -3.08
CA THR A 527 -6.03 22.65 -3.34
C THR A 527 -7.08 23.30 -4.27
N PRO A 528 -7.36 24.62 -4.20
CA PRO A 528 -8.21 25.29 -5.19
C PRO A 528 -7.72 25.22 -6.64
N LEU A 529 -6.41 25.05 -6.88
CA LEU A 529 -5.88 24.84 -8.23
C LEU A 529 -6.13 23.39 -8.68
N TRP A 530 -5.89 22.41 -7.81
CA TRP A 530 -6.24 21.01 -8.10
C TRP A 530 -7.73 20.86 -8.43
N ALA A 531 -8.59 21.51 -7.65
CA ALA A 531 -10.03 21.45 -7.81
C ALA A 531 -10.56 22.25 -9.02
N ASN A 532 -9.73 23.03 -9.74
CA ASN A 532 -10.18 23.96 -10.81
C ASN A 532 -11.16 25.06 -10.30
N VAL A 533 -10.92 25.55 -9.08
CA VAL A 533 -11.75 26.58 -8.43
C VAL A 533 -11.19 27.99 -8.65
N ALA A 534 -9.88 28.18 -8.52
CA ALA A 534 -9.24 29.49 -8.63
C ALA A 534 -9.51 30.20 -9.97
N THR A 535 -9.44 31.53 -9.96
CA THR A 535 -9.31 32.30 -11.22
C THR A 535 -7.87 32.24 -11.75
N ASP A 536 -7.65 32.52 -13.03
CA ASP A 536 -6.29 32.53 -13.61
C ASP A 536 -5.33 33.46 -12.85
N LYS A 537 -5.81 34.65 -12.43
CA LYS A 537 -5.04 35.61 -11.62
C LYS A 537 -4.65 35.03 -10.25
N GLN A 538 -5.58 34.34 -9.59
CA GLN A 538 -5.32 33.68 -8.30
C GLN A 538 -4.34 32.51 -8.48
N ALA A 539 -4.54 31.70 -9.52
CA ALA A 539 -3.67 30.57 -9.83
C ALA A 539 -2.24 31.02 -10.15
N GLU A 540 -2.06 32.13 -10.88
CA GLU A 540 -0.75 32.71 -11.14
C GLU A 540 -0.03 33.14 -9.84
N ALA A 541 -0.76 33.82 -8.95
CA ALA A 541 -0.22 34.25 -7.65
C ALA A 541 0.17 33.06 -6.77
N VAL A 542 -0.70 32.05 -6.66
CA VAL A 542 -0.43 30.81 -5.93
C VAL A 542 0.77 30.10 -6.55
N LYS A 543 0.82 29.93 -7.86
CA LYS A 543 1.98 29.33 -8.55
C LYS A 543 3.28 30.06 -8.21
N ASN A 544 3.29 31.39 -8.22
CA ASN A 544 4.48 32.18 -7.90
C ASN A 544 4.98 31.91 -6.47
N ASN A 545 4.06 31.74 -5.51
CA ASN A 545 4.39 31.36 -4.14
C ASN A 545 4.85 29.89 -4.04
N MET A 546 4.24 28.96 -4.78
CA MET A 546 4.64 27.55 -4.83
C MET A 546 6.07 27.37 -5.35
N ILE A 547 6.44 28.08 -6.42
CA ILE A 547 7.77 27.97 -7.03
C ILE A 547 8.83 28.85 -6.35
N ASN A 548 8.47 29.60 -5.32
CA ASN A 548 9.40 30.41 -4.55
C ASN A 548 10.27 29.53 -3.64
N PRO A 549 11.61 29.55 -3.76
CA PRO A 549 12.51 28.72 -2.95
C PRO A 549 12.51 29.07 -1.46
N ASN A 550 12.05 30.26 -1.07
CA ASN A 550 11.91 30.65 0.33
C ASN A 550 10.61 30.14 0.96
N PHE A 551 9.64 29.71 0.13
CA PHE A 551 8.35 29.20 0.59
C PHE A 551 8.28 27.68 0.37
N PHE A 552 7.91 27.24 -0.82
CA PHE A 552 7.61 25.83 -1.08
C PHE A 552 8.55 25.15 -2.09
N ASN A 553 9.44 25.88 -2.76
CA ASN A 553 10.34 25.28 -3.75
C ASN A 553 11.69 24.87 -3.14
N THR A 554 11.66 24.22 -1.97
CA THR A 554 12.81 23.63 -1.27
C THR A 554 13.46 22.50 -2.08
N LYS A 555 14.50 21.82 -1.57
CA LYS A 555 15.19 20.74 -2.29
C LYS A 555 14.19 19.67 -2.77
N VAL A 556 13.35 19.18 -1.86
CA VAL A 556 12.15 18.42 -2.18
C VAL A 556 10.96 19.37 -2.00
N PRO A 557 10.29 19.82 -3.08
CA PRO A 557 9.38 20.96 -3.07
C PRO A 557 7.94 20.57 -2.72
N PHE A 558 7.11 21.55 -2.34
CA PHE A 558 5.67 21.44 -2.03
C PHE A 558 5.38 20.74 -0.71
N GLN A 559 6.18 21.10 0.29
CA GLN A 559 6.04 20.60 1.64
C GLN A 559 4.87 21.24 2.39
N THR A 560 4.45 20.63 3.50
CA THR A 560 3.17 20.94 4.18
C THR A 560 3.04 22.35 4.75
N LEU A 561 4.15 23.02 5.03
CA LEU A 561 4.19 24.38 5.56
C LEU A 561 5.30 25.18 4.88
N SER A 562 5.02 26.44 4.55
CA SER A 562 6.02 27.35 3.96
C SER A 562 7.30 27.40 4.81
N ALA A 563 8.46 27.28 4.16
CA ALA A 563 9.75 27.27 4.83
C ALA A 563 10.09 28.59 5.54
N SER A 564 9.39 29.68 5.20
CA SER A 564 9.52 30.97 5.89
C SER A 564 8.69 31.09 7.17
N HIS A 565 7.82 30.13 7.47
CA HIS A 565 6.95 30.19 8.63
C HIS A 565 7.76 29.92 9.93
N PRO A 566 7.56 30.68 11.03
CA PRO A 566 8.33 30.49 12.27
C PRO A 566 8.21 29.08 12.89
N SER A 567 7.04 28.45 12.74
CA SER A 567 6.77 27.08 13.19
C SER A 567 7.21 25.99 12.20
N PHE A 568 7.93 26.34 11.12
CA PHE A 568 8.45 25.37 10.16
C PHE A 568 9.43 24.43 10.84
N ASN A 569 9.03 23.16 10.94
CA ASN A 569 9.82 22.09 11.51
C ASN A 569 10.01 20.96 10.47
N PRO A 570 11.06 21.04 9.63
CA PRO A 570 11.25 20.09 8.54
C PRO A 570 11.70 18.70 9.00
N ASP A 571 12.26 18.55 10.19
CA ASP A 571 12.76 17.27 10.71
C ASP A 571 11.74 16.69 11.70
N ARG A 572 11.01 15.67 11.26
CA ARG A 572 9.99 14.96 12.06
C ARG A 572 8.90 15.88 12.64
N GLY A 573 8.62 17.01 12.00
CA GLY A 573 7.50 17.89 12.34
C GLY A 573 6.13 17.39 11.88
N TYR A 574 6.08 16.26 11.17
CA TYR A 574 4.88 15.64 10.60
C TYR A 574 4.14 16.56 9.61
N TRP A 575 3.08 17.28 9.99
CA TRP A 575 2.40 18.28 9.15
C TRP A 575 2.91 19.73 9.31
N ARG A 576 4.07 19.92 9.96
CA ARG A 576 4.69 21.24 10.20
C ARG A 576 5.86 21.57 9.31
N GLY A 577 6.05 20.85 8.21
CA GLY A 577 7.21 21.07 7.36
C GLY A 577 7.57 19.91 6.45
N PRO A 578 7.50 18.63 6.85
CA PRO A 578 7.75 17.52 5.94
C PRO A 578 6.90 17.56 4.68
N LEU A 579 7.45 17.00 3.60
CA LEU A 579 6.77 16.76 2.34
C LEU A 579 5.91 15.50 2.43
N TRP A 580 4.62 15.65 2.17
CA TRP A 580 3.69 14.56 1.95
C TRP A 580 3.36 14.49 0.46
N LEU A 581 3.58 13.32 -0.15
CA LEU A 581 3.58 13.23 -1.62
C LEU A 581 2.19 13.44 -2.22
N ASP A 582 1.13 13.07 -1.52
CA ASP A 582 -0.25 13.35 -1.94
C ASP A 582 -0.51 14.85 -2.08
N GLN A 583 -0.07 15.66 -1.10
CA GLN A 583 -0.23 17.12 -1.15
C GLN A 583 0.60 17.73 -2.28
N ALA A 584 1.84 17.25 -2.47
CA ALA A 584 2.69 17.68 -3.56
C ALA A 584 2.11 17.29 -4.93
N TYR A 585 1.51 16.10 -5.05
CA TYR A 585 0.80 15.66 -6.24
C TYR A 585 -0.38 16.58 -6.57
N PHE A 586 -1.22 16.94 -5.59
CA PHE A 586 -2.31 17.90 -5.82
C PHE A 586 -1.77 19.26 -6.28
N GLY A 587 -0.63 19.71 -5.74
CA GLY A 587 0.07 20.90 -6.23
C GLY A 587 0.51 20.78 -7.69
N VAL A 588 1.14 19.67 -8.07
CA VAL A 588 1.59 19.41 -9.45
C VAL A 588 0.41 19.36 -10.42
N VAL A 589 -0.65 18.62 -10.10
CA VAL A 589 -1.86 18.55 -10.94
C VAL A 589 -2.53 19.93 -11.01
N GLY A 590 -2.57 20.67 -9.91
CA GLY A 590 -3.06 22.04 -9.89
C GLY A 590 -2.29 22.97 -10.82
N LEU A 591 -0.96 22.83 -10.92
CA LEU A 591 -0.16 23.57 -11.90
C LEU A 591 -0.51 23.17 -13.34
N HIS A 592 -0.66 21.88 -13.62
CA HIS A 592 -1.07 21.40 -14.95
C HIS A 592 -2.47 21.89 -15.35
N ASN A 593 -3.44 21.91 -14.43
CA ASN A 593 -4.80 22.37 -14.67
C ASN A 593 -4.88 23.83 -15.17
N TYR A 594 -3.92 24.67 -14.78
CA TYR A 594 -3.84 26.09 -15.16
C TYR A 594 -2.74 26.38 -16.20
N GLY A 595 -2.24 25.35 -16.88
CA GLY A 595 -1.28 25.52 -17.99
C GLY A 595 0.19 25.74 -17.58
N TYR A 596 0.51 25.67 -16.30
CA TYR A 596 1.89 25.81 -15.77
C TYR A 596 2.67 24.50 -15.87
N HIS A 597 2.68 23.89 -17.06
CA HIS A 597 3.27 22.55 -17.27
C HIS A 597 4.78 22.52 -17.03
N GLU A 598 5.50 23.59 -17.36
CA GLU A 598 6.96 23.63 -17.16
C GLU A 598 7.30 23.58 -15.65
N GLU A 599 6.60 24.37 -14.84
CA GLU A 599 6.75 24.36 -13.38
C GLU A 599 6.36 23.02 -12.78
N ALA A 600 5.26 22.42 -13.25
CA ALA A 600 4.80 21.11 -12.83
C ALA A 600 5.86 20.02 -13.12
N TYR A 601 6.40 19.96 -14.34
CA TYR A 601 7.44 18.98 -14.69
C TYR A 601 8.73 19.18 -13.88
N LYS A 602 9.14 20.43 -13.63
CA LYS A 602 10.29 20.72 -12.75
C LYS A 602 10.04 20.26 -11.31
N ALA A 603 8.83 20.46 -10.80
CA ALA A 603 8.46 19.98 -9.47
C ALA A 603 8.47 18.45 -9.39
N THR A 604 7.84 17.75 -10.35
CA THR A 604 7.87 16.29 -10.46
C THR A 604 9.29 15.75 -10.52
N TYR A 605 10.15 16.36 -11.35
CA TYR A 605 11.57 15.98 -11.42
C TYR A 605 12.23 16.07 -10.04
N LYS A 606 12.06 17.18 -9.32
CA LYS A 606 12.64 17.36 -7.98
C LYS A 606 12.07 16.37 -6.96
N LEU A 607 10.75 16.12 -6.99
CA LEU A 607 10.10 15.14 -6.09
C LEU A 607 10.70 13.75 -6.26
N ILE A 608 10.94 13.32 -7.51
CA ILE A 608 11.51 11.99 -7.80
C ILE A 608 13.01 11.93 -7.47
N HIS A 609 13.79 12.93 -7.88
CA HIS A 609 15.26 12.85 -7.84
C HIS A 609 15.87 13.26 -6.49
N ASN A 610 15.14 14.02 -5.68
CA ASN A 610 15.70 14.56 -4.43
C ASN A 610 15.20 13.86 -3.17
N ALA A 611 14.19 12.99 -3.28
CA ALA A 611 13.66 12.22 -2.16
C ALA A 611 14.42 10.88 -2.01
N GLU A 612 14.94 10.63 -0.80
CA GLU A 612 15.72 9.44 -0.47
C GLU A 612 14.91 8.16 -0.69
N GLY A 613 15.49 7.20 -1.37
CA GLY A 613 14.88 5.88 -1.57
C GLY A 613 13.78 5.82 -2.62
N VAL A 614 13.43 6.94 -3.26
CA VAL A 614 12.53 6.94 -4.42
C VAL A 614 13.24 6.33 -5.61
N LEU A 615 14.32 6.96 -6.07
CA LEU A 615 15.22 6.37 -7.06
C LEU A 615 16.23 5.41 -6.42
N GLY A 616 16.76 4.50 -7.24
CA GLY A 616 17.70 3.48 -6.80
C GLY A 616 17.00 2.20 -6.32
N LYS A 617 17.78 1.13 -6.22
CA LYS A 617 17.30 -0.20 -5.85
C LYS A 617 17.56 -0.49 -4.36
N GLY A 618 16.73 -1.32 -3.76
CA GLY A 618 16.89 -1.84 -2.40
C GLY A 618 16.22 -1.02 -1.30
N THR A 619 15.89 0.24 -1.54
CA THR A 619 15.28 1.14 -0.54
C THR A 619 13.79 1.36 -0.79
N SER A 620 13.02 1.42 0.30
CA SER A 620 11.57 1.58 0.29
C SER A 620 11.14 3.03 0.10
N ILE A 621 9.95 3.21 -0.50
CA ILE A 621 9.23 4.48 -0.50
C ILE A 621 8.73 4.78 0.91
N ARG A 622 8.87 6.02 1.35
CA ARG A 622 8.52 6.50 2.69
C ARG A 622 7.18 7.24 2.74
N GLU A 623 6.65 7.40 3.94
CA GLU A 623 5.43 8.15 4.22
C GLU A 623 5.57 9.64 3.90
N ASN A 624 6.62 10.28 4.43
CA ASN A 624 6.95 11.67 4.15
C ASN A 624 8.48 11.90 4.07
N TYR A 625 8.89 13.08 3.62
CA TYR A 625 10.30 13.41 3.37
C TYR A 625 10.68 14.75 3.98
N GLN A 626 11.91 14.83 4.47
CA GLN A 626 12.53 16.07 4.94
C GLN A 626 12.78 16.99 3.72
N PRO A 627 12.17 18.20 3.63
CA PRO A 627 12.14 19.02 2.42
C PRO A 627 13.47 19.69 2.01
N ILE A 628 14.41 19.82 2.94
CA ILE A 628 15.73 20.44 2.76
C ILE A 628 16.80 19.39 2.40
N THR A 629 16.78 18.23 3.05
CA THR A 629 17.80 17.18 2.87
C THR A 629 17.36 16.10 1.89
N GLY A 630 16.05 15.85 1.80
CA GLY A 630 15.47 14.72 1.06
C GLY A 630 15.32 13.45 1.89
N LYS A 631 15.72 13.47 3.16
CA LYS A 631 15.73 12.28 4.02
C LYS A 631 14.34 11.67 4.15
N GLY A 632 14.27 10.35 4.04
CA GLY A 632 13.07 9.56 4.30
C GLY A 632 12.65 9.59 5.77
N LEU A 633 11.37 9.84 6.04
CA LEU A 633 10.84 9.94 7.41
C LEU A 633 9.65 8.98 7.63
N GLU A 634 9.30 8.78 8.89
CA GLU A 634 8.17 7.96 9.37
C GLU A 634 8.12 6.54 8.78
N SER A 635 6.99 6.07 8.26
CA SER A 635 6.85 4.67 7.83
C SER A 635 7.58 4.34 6.53
N GLU A 636 7.87 3.05 6.35
CA GLU A 636 8.44 2.44 5.14
C GLU A 636 7.36 1.72 4.32
N ASN A 637 7.60 1.50 3.03
CA ASN A 637 6.65 0.84 2.12
C ASN A 637 5.27 1.51 2.17
N PHE A 638 5.23 2.82 1.98
CA PHE A 638 4.01 3.59 2.18
C PHE A 638 3.16 3.70 0.90
N SER A 639 1.90 3.24 0.97
CA SER A 639 1.02 3.00 -0.18
C SER A 639 0.62 4.25 -0.94
N TRP A 640 0.14 5.35 -0.31
CA TRP A 640 -0.23 6.52 -1.12
C TRP A 640 1.01 7.15 -1.76
N SER A 641 2.20 6.98 -1.17
CA SER A 641 3.40 7.61 -1.72
C SER A 641 3.82 6.84 -2.96
N ALA A 642 3.75 5.52 -2.91
CA ALA A 642 3.85 4.70 -4.10
C ALA A 642 2.78 5.06 -5.14
N GLY A 643 1.52 5.21 -4.72
CA GLY A 643 0.41 5.56 -5.61
C GLY A 643 0.60 6.90 -6.32
N HIS A 644 0.96 7.96 -5.59
CA HIS A 644 1.16 9.28 -6.19
C HIS A 644 2.44 9.38 -7.01
N TYR A 645 3.53 8.68 -6.68
CA TYR A 645 4.67 8.59 -7.60
C TYR A 645 4.25 7.93 -8.92
N LEU A 646 3.44 6.87 -8.87
CA LEU A 646 2.90 6.25 -10.08
C LEU A 646 2.07 7.25 -10.89
N LEU A 647 1.14 7.98 -10.25
CA LEU A 647 0.30 8.97 -10.94
C LEU A 647 1.13 10.12 -11.55
N LEU A 648 2.18 10.61 -10.86
CA LEU A 648 3.09 11.62 -11.41
C LEU A 648 3.83 11.13 -12.67
N LEU A 649 4.22 9.85 -12.70
CA LEU A 649 4.89 9.24 -13.86
C LEU A 649 3.95 9.03 -15.05
N LEU A 650 2.66 8.84 -14.77
CA LEU A 650 1.60 8.71 -15.77
C LEU A 650 1.03 10.06 -16.22
N ASN A 651 1.34 11.15 -15.50
CA ASN A 651 0.79 12.49 -15.71
C ASN A 651 -0.76 12.51 -15.60
N GLU A 652 -1.27 11.86 -14.54
CA GLU A 652 -2.69 11.63 -14.28
C GLU A 652 -3.30 12.49 -13.17
#